data_AF-A0A975WEY1-F1
#
_entry.id   AF-A0A975WEY1-F1
#
_cell.length_a   1.000
_cell.length_b   1.000
_cell.length_c   1.000
_cell.angle_alpha   90.00
_cell.angle_beta   90.00
_cell.angle_gamma   90.00
#
_symmetry.space_group_name_H-M   'P 1'
#
loop_
_entity.id
_entity.type
_entity.pdbx_description
1 polymer ?
#
loop_
_entity_poly.entity_id
_entity_poly.type
_entity_poly.pdbx_seq_one_letter_code
_entity_poly.pdbx_strand_id
1 'polypeptide(L)'
;MVASTNPLYTQQWHFNLIGDIEAIWADYTGSGVTVGVYDDGTEAAHEDLDGNYDSTLHYMGLGADDGQPNSAADGHGTSVAGIIAAENNSLGGVGVAFNVTIAGVDLLNDVFAQGNDVNNDALRFMETFDITNNSWGYTPTYEQFLNLSDPGSVAGQEGAAFAHAAENGRGGLGTIILKAAGNDTLNAQGEGHNSLHQVITVAAAGQSGEIANYSNWGANLLITAPAASVTTDLEGSGGYSPDNYTDTFGGTSAATPVVSGVVALMLQANPDLGWRDVQNILAISAAHTGSAYGGSGSGSEVGDWLANGAGNWNGGGMSFHHSYGFGMVDAFAAVRMAEVWDLLYADAATSANLEVLTASYSGAPVAITDNSTASVTLSVTEGVIIEHIYVTIEGSHTYMGDLTIQLESPTGEIFDLFLNELGNNDLNGTWVFGVSGALGVSSVGDWTIHITDNANFDEGSLTGVELEFRGADATTDTVHHITGDFTDYLAQEAGRGTIEDSDGGTDWLNMAALTDAIAVTLASGAAITVGGTQWASIGSGLIENIATGDGNDTVTGLGDDNHIVTGRGNDRIDAGAGDDTIDAAQDDDLVLAGAGNDSVDAGGGADTVDGGAGNDSIFGDWGADSLTGGAGNDTLIGDSAFDTLEGGDGNDSLVGGTGADRLDGDGDNDTLLSNTGVDTVFGGAGDDWISSGNGADIIDGGEGDDFAIGRTGTDSINGGAGNDSLYGSAGIDTITGGTGDDYVSAGSAWDLVFGNSGNDTLEGNFGSDFVSGGEGNDSILGGTGDDTLAGGDGSDTILGNQGRDVIDGGTGNDLLRGGTLADEFHFGVNGGTDTIQDFENFQDALHLDASLVGGRTDGQDIVDTYATVVGSDTVFTLDDGTTIILEGETDLTLLYDNVFVV
;
A
#
# COMPACT_ATOMS: atom_id res chain seq x y z
N MET A 1 -4.15 14.89 -12.95
CA MET A 1 -4.96 14.15 -13.93
C MET A 1 -4.43 14.36 -15.34
N VAL A 2 -4.00 13.27 -15.99
CA VAL A 2 -3.58 13.30 -17.39
C VAL A 2 -4.66 12.58 -18.19
N ALA A 3 -5.61 13.34 -18.73
CA ALA A 3 -6.56 12.82 -19.71
C ALA A 3 -5.81 12.19 -20.88
N SER A 4 -6.30 11.05 -21.39
CA SER A 4 -5.68 10.39 -22.54
C SER A 4 -5.55 11.35 -23.72
N THR A 5 -4.43 11.24 -24.42
CA THR A 5 -4.16 12.06 -25.62
C THR A 5 -4.72 11.42 -26.90
N ASN A 6 -5.33 10.25 -26.80
CA ASN A 6 -5.87 9.51 -27.94
C ASN A 6 -7.05 10.26 -28.58
N PRO A 7 -7.09 10.38 -29.91
CA PRO A 7 -8.05 11.24 -30.61
C PRO A 7 -9.51 10.81 -30.46
N LEU A 8 -9.79 9.53 -30.19
CA LEU A 8 -11.16 9.01 -29.99
C LEU A 8 -11.60 8.96 -28.52
N TYR A 9 -10.72 9.25 -27.54
CA TYR A 9 -11.05 9.21 -26.10
C TYR A 9 -12.31 10.03 -25.77
N THR A 10 -12.40 11.26 -26.28
CA THR A 10 -13.58 12.12 -26.05
C THR A 10 -14.91 11.59 -26.63
N GLN A 11 -14.86 10.55 -27.47
CA GLN A 11 -16.03 9.87 -28.04
C GLN A 11 -16.37 8.57 -27.28
N GLN A 12 -15.47 8.07 -26.44
CA GLN A 12 -15.65 6.89 -25.58
C GLN A 12 -16.54 7.25 -24.39
N TRP A 13 -17.83 7.41 -24.66
CA TRP A 13 -18.82 7.86 -23.69
C TRP A 13 -18.97 6.97 -22.45
N HIS A 14 -18.56 5.70 -22.55
CA HIS A 14 -18.67 4.71 -21.47
C HIS A 14 -17.90 5.12 -20.22
N PHE A 15 -16.79 5.86 -20.35
CA PHE A 15 -16.02 6.36 -19.21
C PHE A 15 -16.82 7.28 -18.27
N ASN A 16 -17.86 7.97 -18.77
CA ASN A 16 -18.69 8.85 -17.92
C ASN A 16 -19.64 8.07 -16.99
N LEU A 17 -19.74 6.74 -17.14
CA LEU A 17 -20.69 5.91 -16.41
C LEU A 17 -20.01 4.92 -15.46
N ILE A 18 -18.67 4.94 -15.36
CA ILE A 18 -17.91 3.97 -14.57
C ILE A 18 -17.03 4.62 -13.49
N GLY A 19 -17.46 5.76 -12.95
CA GLY A 19 -16.69 6.53 -11.97
C GLY A 19 -15.55 7.35 -12.58
N ASP A 20 -14.73 7.95 -11.73
CA ASP A 20 -13.57 8.78 -12.16
C ASP A 20 -12.37 7.90 -12.57
N ILE A 21 -12.42 7.42 -13.81
CA ILE A 21 -11.36 6.58 -14.38
C ILE A 21 -10.01 7.30 -14.46
N GLU A 22 -9.97 8.63 -14.56
CA GLU A 22 -8.72 9.38 -14.68
C GLU A 22 -7.95 9.44 -13.36
N ALA A 23 -8.67 9.42 -12.23
CA ALA A 23 -8.08 9.23 -10.91
C ALA A 23 -7.42 7.85 -10.82
N ILE A 24 -8.13 6.79 -11.23
CA ILE A 24 -7.58 5.43 -11.21
C ILE A 24 -6.37 5.30 -12.15
N TRP A 25 -6.40 5.88 -13.35
CA TRP A 25 -5.26 5.84 -14.27
C TRP A 25 -4.00 6.58 -13.80
N ALA A 26 -4.11 7.42 -12.77
CA ALA A 26 -2.94 7.99 -12.13
C ALA A 26 -2.12 6.92 -11.38
N ASP A 27 -2.80 5.88 -10.88
CA ASP A 27 -2.22 4.85 -10.01
C ASP A 27 -2.10 3.50 -10.75
N TYR A 28 -3.16 3.08 -11.45
CA TYR A 28 -3.30 1.76 -12.05
C TYR A 28 -3.74 1.83 -13.52
N THR A 29 -3.13 1.00 -14.36
CA THR A 29 -3.33 0.98 -15.81
C THR A 29 -3.55 -0.44 -16.37
N GLY A 30 -3.60 -1.45 -15.49
CA GLY A 30 -3.71 -2.88 -15.80
C GLY A 30 -2.37 -3.60 -15.94
N SER A 31 -1.25 -2.95 -15.63
CA SER A 31 0.08 -3.51 -15.85
C SER A 31 0.32 -4.75 -14.99
N GLY A 32 0.93 -5.79 -15.58
CA GLY A 32 1.23 -7.05 -14.90
C GLY A 32 0.08 -8.06 -14.86
N VAL A 33 -1.11 -7.68 -15.34
CA VAL A 33 -2.29 -8.55 -15.44
C VAL A 33 -2.45 -9.09 -16.86
N THR A 34 -2.96 -10.32 -16.98
CA THR A 34 -3.19 -11.01 -18.25
C THR A 34 -4.67 -11.27 -18.53
N VAL A 35 -5.13 -11.00 -19.76
CA VAL A 35 -6.52 -11.21 -20.19
C VAL A 35 -6.58 -12.10 -21.43
N GLY A 36 -7.30 -13.21 -21.33
CA GLY A 36 -7.66 -14.05 -22.48
C GLY A 36 -8.97 -13.58 -23.12
N VAL A 37 -8.93 -13.20 -24.40
CA VAL A 37 -10.12 -12.82 -25.18
C VAL A 37 -10.62 -14.06 -25.94
N TYR A 38 -11.66 -14.70 -25.41
CA TYR A 38 -12.25 -15.91 -25.99
C TYR A 38 -13.35 -15.52 -26.97
N ASP A 39 -13.03 -15.46 -28.25
CA ASP A 39 -13.92 -14.88 -29.28
C ASP A 39 -13.65 -15.45 -30.69
N ASP A 40 -13.87 -14.67 -31.76
CA ASP A 40 -13.61 -15.02 -33.18
C ASP A 40 -12.19 -14.68 -33.67
N GLY A 41 -11.28 -14.39 -32.72
CA GLY A 41 -9.89 -14.00 -32.96
C GLY A 41 -9.62 -12.54 -32.60
N THR A 42 -8.35 -12.21 -32.35
CA THR A 42 -7.89 -10.86 -32.02
C THR A 42 -6.68 -10.51 -32.88
N GLU A 43 -6.79 -9.42 -33.65
CA GLU A 43 -5.73 -8.99 -34.58
C GLU A 43 -4.50 -8.51 -33.80
N ALA A 44 -3.49 -9.38 -33.68
CA ALA A 44 -2.30 -9.12 -32.86
C ALA A 44 -1.44 -7.97 -33.38
N ALA A 45 -1.56 -7.65 -34.67
CA ALA A 45 -0.76 -6.63 -35.34
C ALA A 45 -1.47 -5.27 -35.43
N HIS A 46 -2.66 -5.13 -34.84
CA HIS A 46 -3.42 -3.89 -34.84
C HIS A 46 -2.61 -2.78 -34.15
N GLU A 47 -2.49 -1.61 -34.77
CA GLU A 47 -1.65 -0.48 -34.30
C GLU A 47 -1.95 0.08 -32.89
N ASP A 48 -3.07 -0.36 -32.31
CA ASP A 48 -3.57 0.06 -30.99
C ASP A 48 -3.60 -1.10 -29.98
N LEU A 49 -3.12 -2.29 -30.37
CA LEU A 49 -3.08 -3.51 -29.54
C LEU A 49 -1.70 -4.20 -29.52
N ASP A 50 -0.85 -3.95 -30.51
CA ASP A 50 0.37 -4.73 -30.75
C ASP A 50 1.41 -4.64 -29.62
N GLY A 51 1.43 -3.52 -28.89
CA GLY A 51 2.25 -3.33 -27.69
C GLY A 51 1.75 -4.11 -26.47
N ASN A 52 0.45 -4.42 -26.42
CA ASN A 52 -0.20 -5.15 -25.33
C ASN A 52 -0.45 -6.64 -25.65
N TYR A 53 -0.28 -7.06 -26.90
CA TYR A 53 -0.57 -8.43 -27.33
C TYR A 53 0.61 -9.39 -27.11
N ASP A 54 0.38 -10.51 -26.42
CA ASP A 54 1.38 -11.56 -26.23
C ASP A 54 1.00 -12.89 -26.90
N SER A 55 1.55 -13.13 -28.09
CA SER A 55 1.38 -14.39 -28.83
C SER A 55 1.95 -15.63 -28.14
N THR A 56 2.75 -15.48 -27.08
CA THR A 56 3.25 -16.65 -26.32
C THR A 56 2.18 -17.27 -25.42
N LEU A 57 1.07 -16.55 -25.21
CA LEU A 57 -0.09 -16.99 -24.43
C LEU A 57 -1.22 -17.60 -25.30
N HIS A 58 -0.99 -17.80 -26.60
CA HIS A 58 -1.97 -18.49 -27.46
C HIS A 58 -2.30 -19.90 -26.94
N TYR A 59 -3.52 -20.36 -27.22
CA TYR A 59 -3.98 -21.67 -26.80
C TYR A 59 -3.08 -22.79 -27.38
N MET A 60 -2.40 -23.50 -26.48
CA MET A 60 -1.45 -24.57 -26.84
C MET A 60 -2.00 -25.98 -26.58
N GLY A 61 -3.32 -26.14 -26.44
CA GLY A 61 -3.96 -27.39 -26.05
C GLY A 61 -4.13 -28.41 -27.18
N LEU A 62 -5.26 -29.11 -27.18
CA LEU A 62 -5.53 -30.21 -28.11
C LEU A 62 -5.78 -29.77 -29.56
N GLY A 63 -6.04 -28.48 -29.79
CA GLY A 63 -6.36 -27.89 -31.09
C GLY A 63 -5.24 -27.02 -31.66
N ALA A 64 -5.38 -26.66 -32.94
CA ALA A 64 -4.62 -25.55 -33.51
C ALA A 64 -5.43 -24.25 -33.33
N ASP A 65 -4.78 -23.22 -32.80
CA ASP A 65 -5.29 -21.85 -32.67
C ASP A 65 -4.07 -20.92 -32.76
N ASP A 66 -4.14 -19.88 -33.58
CA ASP A 66 -3.12 -18.82 -33.64
C ASP A 66 -3.62 -17.48 -33.09
N GLY A 67 -4.80 -17.50 -32.44
CA GLY A 67 -5.45 -16.36 -31.81
C GLY A 67 -5.84 -15.26 -32.79
N GLN A 68 -5.68 -15.45 -34.11
CA GLN A 68 -5.93 -14.43 -35.13
C GLN A 68 -7.31 -14.59 -35.78
N PRO A 69 -7.92 -13.49 -36.23
CA PRO A 69 -9.10 -13.51 -37.08
C PRO A 69 -8.87 -14.33 -38.36
N ASN A 70 -9.80 -15.23 -38.70
CA ASN A 70 -9.66 -16.04 -39.93
C ASN A 70 -10.15 -15.31 -41.20
N SER A 71 -11.00 -14.30 -41.06
CA SER A 71 -11.67 -13.65 -42.18
C SER A 71 -12.00 -12.18 -41.91
N ALA A 72 -12.35 -11.45 -42.97
CA ALA A 72 -12.78 -10.05 -42.89
C ALA A 72 -14.12 -9.85 -42.16
N ALA A 73 -14.79 -10.89 -41.70
CA ALA A 73 -15.99 -10.79 -40.88
C ALA A 73 -15.72 -10.98 -39.37
N ASP A 74 -14.51 -11.46 -39.02
CA ASP A 74 -14.15 -11.88 -37.66
C ASP A 74 -13.51 -10.71 -36.89
N GLY A 75 -14.24 -9.59 -36.79
CA GLY A 75 -13.77 -8.37 -36.13
C GLY A 75 -14.24 -8.23 -34.69
N HIS A 76 -15.02 -9.19 -34.18
CA HIS A 76 -15.67 -9.08 -32.88
C HIS A 76 -14.65 -9.12 -31.74
N GLY A 77 -13.76 -10.12 -31.72
CA GLY A 77 -12.72 -10.25 -30.71
C GLY A 77 -11.71 -9.11 -30.72
N THR A 78 -11.35 -8.57 -31.90
CA THR A 78 -10.53 -7.35 -32.00
C THR A 78 -11.22 -6.14 -31.37
N SER A 79 -12.54 -5.98 -31.55
CA SER A 79 -13.31 -4.88 -30.93
C SER A 79 -13.43 -5.04 -29.41
N VAL A 80 -13.61 -6.27 -28.93
CA VAL A 80 -13.60 -6.63 -27.50
C VAL A 80 -12.25 -6.28 -26.89
N ALA A 81 -11.14 -6.68 -27.52
CA ALA A 81 -9.78 -6.41 -27.06
C ALA A 81 -9.50 -4.90 -26.92
N GLY A 82 -9.95 -4.06 -27.86
CA GLY A 82 -9.75 -2.61 -27.77
C GLY A 82 -10.44 -1.94 -26.59
N ILE A 83 -11.62 -2.42 -26.18
CA ILE A 83 -12.30 -1.88 -24.99
C ILE A 83 -11.49 -2.18 -23.73
N ILE A 84 -10.84 -3.34 -23.68
CA ILE A 84 -10.01 -3.77 -22.55
C ILE A 84 -8.68 -3.02 -22.57
N ALA A 85 -7.96 -3.06 -23.69
CA ALA A 85 -6.52 -2.91 -23.74
C ALA A 85 -6.00 -2.06 -24.92
N ALA A 86 -6.85 -1.25 -25.58
CA ALA A 86 -6.33 -0.29 -26.55
C ALA A 86 -5.28 0.63 -25.90
N GLU A 87 -4.13 0.79 -26.53
CA GLU A 87 -2.98 1.48 -25.97
C GLU A 87 -3.21 2.99 -25.80
N ASN A 88 -2.62 3.61 -24.77
CA ASN A 88 -2.62 5.07 -24.63
C ASN A 88 -1.47 5.72 -25.44
N ASN A 89 -1.50 5.59 -26.77
CA ASN A 89 -0.35 5.86 -27.66
C ASN A 89 -0.55 7.00 -28.70
N SER A 90 -1.55 7.87 -28.50
CA SER A 90 -1.98 8.94 -29.43
C SER A 90 -2.64 8.46 -30.74
N LEU A 91 -2.99 7.19 -30.86
CA LEU A 91 -3.85 6.64 -31.92
C LEU A 91 -5.22 6.28 -31.34
N GLY A 92 -6.19 5.94 -32.21
CA GLY A 92 -7.43 5.30 -31.79
C GLY A 92 -8.18 5.87 -30.58
N GLY A 93 -8.80 4.95 -29.84
CA GLY A 93 -9.35 5.16 -28.50
C GLY A 93 -8.38 4.63 -27.46
N VAL A 94 -8.79 4.50 -26.20
CA VAL A 94 -7.98 3.93 -25.13
C VAL A 94 -8.78 2.85 -24.40
N GLY A 95 -8.13 1.75 -24.03
CA GLY A 95 -8.75 0.69 -23.25
C GLY A 95 -8.95 1.11 -21.80
N VAL A 96 -9.88 0.46 -21.10
CA VAL A 96 -10.08 0.67 -19.66
C VAL A 96 -8.79 0.35 -18.88
N ALA A 97 -8.06 -0.68 -19.29
CA ALA A 97 -6.79 -1.11 -18.72
C ALA A 97 -5.69 -1.14 -19.80
N PHE A 98 -5.29 0.05 -20.27
CA PHE A 98 -4.46 0.22 -21.47
C PHE A 98 -3.01 -0.30 -21.40
N ASN A 99 -2.56 -0.86 -20.27
CA ASN A 99 -1.26 -1.53 -20.12
C ASN A 99 -1.38 -3.02 -19.74
N VAL A 100 -2.59 -3.60 -19.82
CA VAL A 100 -2.80 -5.03 -19.58
C VAL A 100 -2.25 -5.86 -20.73
N THR A 101 -1.77 -7.07 -20.44
CA THR A 101 -1.34 -8.00 -21.48
C THR A 101 -2.54 -8.80 -21.97
N ILE A 102 -2.76 -8.87 -23.28
CA ILE A 102 -3.86 -9.63 -23.88
C ILE A 102 -3.37 -10.74 -24.80
N ALA A 103 -4.17 -11.78 -24.94
CA ALA A 103 -4.06 -12.74 -26.03
C ALA A 103 -5.43 -13.20 -26.50
N GLY A 104 -5.55 -13.45 -27.81
CA GLY A 104 -6.75 -14.02 -28.39
C GLY A 104 -6.77 -15.55 -28.27
N VAL A 105 -7.94 -16.09 -27.93
CA VAL A 105 -8.29 -17.49 -28.15
C VAL A 105 -9.43 -17.49 -29.16
N ASP A 106 -9.17 -17.94 -30.40
CA ASP A 106 -10.20 -18.03 -31.44
C ASP A 106 -11.11 -19.24 -31.17
N LEU A 107 -11.92 -19.08 -30.13
CA LEU A 107 -12.85 -20.07 -29.65
C LEU A 107 -13.93 -20.34 -30.71
N LEU A 108 -14.48 -19.29 -31.30
CA LEU A 108 -15.72 -19.33 -32.08
C LEU A 108 -15.50 -19.85 -33.51
N ASN A 109 -14.26 -19.81 -34.02
CA ASN A 109 -13.95 -20.29 -35.35
C ASN A 109 -12.98 -21.48 -35.29
N ASP A 110 -11.70 -21.25 -35.02
CA ASP A 110 -10.65 -22.26 -35.07
C ASP A 110 -10.91 -23.42 -34.10
N VAL A 111 -11.18 -23.13 -32.83
CA VAL A 111 -11.38 -24.16 -31.79
C VAL A 111 -12.71 -24.89 -31.98
N PHE A 112 -13.83 -24.17 -32.12
CA PHE A 112 -15.17 -24.77 -32.21
C PHE A 112 -15.29 -25.74 -33.38
N ALA A 113 -14.63 -25.45 -34.51
CA ALA A 113 -14.62 -26.31 -35.70
C ALA A 113 -13.95 -27.68 -35.46
N GLN A 114 -13.16 -27.84 -34.40
CA GLN A 114 -12.40 -29.04 -34.08
C GLN A 114 -13.15 -30.03 -33.16
N GLY A 115 -14.29 -29.61 -32.59
CA GLY A 115 -15.24 -30.45 -31.84
C GLY A 115 -15.15 -30.33 -30.32
N ASN A 116 -16.13 -30.90 -29.62
CA ASN A 116 -16.38 -30.65 -28.18
C ASN A 116 -15.20 -30.97 -27.25
N ASP A 117 -14.39 -31.99 -27.56
CA ASP A 117 -13.22 -32.32 -26.73
C ASP A 117 -12.18 -31.19 -26.76
N VAL A 118 -11.99 -30.55 -27.92
CA VAL A 118 -11.08 -29.41 -28.09
C VAL A 118 -11.68 -28.15 -27.49
N ASN A 119 -13.00 -27.96 -27.61
CA ASN A 119 -13.71 -26.83 -27.00
C ASN A 119 -13.55 -26.83 -25.47
N ASN A 120 -13.82 -27.98 -24.83
CA ASN A 120 -13.67 -28.14 -23.39
C ASN A 120 -12.21 -27.99 -22.93
N ASP A 121 -11.23 -28.38 -23.74
CA ASP A 121 -9.81 -28.20 -23.44
C ASP A 121 -9.39 -26.72 -23.51
N ALA A 122 -9.86 -26.00 -24.53
CA ALA A 122 -9.67 -24.55 -24.65
C ALA A 122 -10.33 -23.79 -23.49
N LEU A 123 -11.52 -24.21 -23.05
CA LEU A 123 -12.13 -23.63 -21.87
C LEU A 123 -11.32 -23.95 -20.60
N ARG A 124 -10.78 -25.15 -20.43
CA ARG A 124 -9.88 -25.42 -19.30
C ARG A 124 -8.62 -24.56 -19.32
N PHE A 125 -8.12 -24.21 -20.50
CA PHE A 125 -6.97 -23.33 -20.68
C PHE A 125 -7.18 -21.92 -20.12
N MET A 126 -8.41 -21.53 -19.77
CA MET A 126 -8.66 -20.26 -19.06
C MET A 126 -7.81 -20.12 -17.80
N GLU A 127 -7.42 -21.22 -17.14
CA GLU A 127 -6.54 -21.21 -15.97
C GLU A 127 -5.18 -20.50 -16.18
N THR A 128 -4.78 -20.29 -17.44
CA THR A 128 -3.53 -19.63 -17.80
C THR A 128 -3.58 -18.11 -17.74
N PHE A 129 -4.78 -17.53 -17.70
CA PHE A 129 -4.99 -16.09 -17.64
C PHE A 129 -5.47 -15.67 -16.25
N ASP A 130 -5.20 -14.43 -15.88
CA ASP A 130 -5.80 -13.84 -14.70
C ASP A 130 -7.30 -13.64 -14.92
N ILE A 131 -7.65 -13.13 -16.09
CA ILE A 131 -9.02 -12.75 -16.47
C ILE A 131 -9.36 -13.38 -17.81
N THR A 132 -10.59 -13.82 -17.99
CA THR A 132 -11.09 -14.23 -19.31
C THR A 132 -12.38 -13.51 -19.66
N ASN A 133 -12.41 -13.00 -20.89
CA ASN A 133 -13.58 -12.34 -21.46
C ASN A 133 -14.28 -13.28 -22.42
N ASN A 134 -15.54 -13.60 -22.12
CA ASN A 134 -16.40 -14.45 -22.93
C ASN A 134 -17.59 -13.64 -23.45
N SER A 135 -17.35 -12.84 -24.49
CA SER A 135 -18.37 -11.98 -25.11
C SER A 135 -19.30 -12.72 -26.09
N TRP A 136 -19.65 -13.97 -25.74
CA TRP A 136 -20.47 -14.90 -26.52
C TRP A 136 -21.45 -15.66 -25.63
N GLY A 137 -22.40 -16.35 -26.25
CA GLY A 137 -23.36 -17.19 -25.54
C GLY A 137 -24.40 -17.81 -26.47
N TYR A 138 -25.27 -18.64 -25.90
CA TYR A 138 -26.43 -19.18 -26.60
C TYR A 138 -27.69 -18.35 -26.27
N THR A 139 -28.66 -18.33 -27.20
CA THR A 139 -29.98 -17.77 -26.90
C THR A 139 -30.62 -18.58 -25.76
N PRO A 140 -31.08 -17.92 -24.68
CA PRO A 140 -31.52 -18.61 -23.47
C PRO A 140 -32.96 -19.16 -23.60
N THR A 141 -33.12 -20.26 -24.33
CA THR A 141 -34.43 -20.86 -24.62
C THR A 141 -34.75 -22.10 -23.78
N TYR A 142 -34.01 -22.36 -22.69
CA TYR A 142 -34.23 -23.50 -21.79
C TYR A 142 -34.19 -24.86 -22.51
N GLU A 143 -33.19 -25.04 -23.37
CA GLU A 143 -32.97 -26.29 -24.09
C GLU A 143 -32.19 -27.30 -23.24
N GLN A 144 -32.45 -28.60 -23.42
CA GLN A 144 -31.83 -29.63 -22.55
C GLN A 144 -30.31 -29.69 -22.63
N PHE A 145 -29.70 -29.30 -23.75
CA PHE A 145 -28.24 -29.26 -23.86
C PHE A 145 -27.62 -28.07 -23.09
N LEU A 146 -28.43 -27.11 -22.65
CA LEU A 146 -28.06 -25.97 -21.82
C LEU A 146 -28.47 -26.17 -20.34
N ASN A 147 -29.01 -27.34 -19.99
CA ASN A 147 -29.46 -27.64 -18.64
C ASN A 147 -28.27 -28.11 -17.78
N LEU A 148 -27.94 -27.37 -16.72
CA LEU A 148 -26.86 -27.70 -15.79
C LEU A 148 -27.10 -29.00 -14.99
N SER A 149 -28.35 -29.45 -14.85
CA SER A 149 -28.65 -30.69 -14.12
C SER A 149 -28.15 -31.97 -14.81
N ASP A 150 -27.82 -31.89 -16.11
CA ASP A 150 -27.22 -32.99 -16.86
C ASP A 150 -25.72 -32.74 -17.05
N PRO A 151 -24.82 -33.43 -16.33
CA PRO A 151 -23.37 -33.29 -16.49
C PRO A 151 -22.88 -33.67 -17.90
N GLY A 152 -23.69 -34.35 -18.70
CA GLY A 152 -23.41 -34.68 -20.09
C GLY A 152 -23.85 -33.62 -21.09
N SER A 153 -24.59 -32.60 -20.66
CA SER A 153 -25.00 -31.47 -21.50
C SER A 153 -23.80 -30.58 -21.84
N VAL A 154 -23.98 -29.68 -22.81
CA VAL A 154 -22.93 -28.69 -23.16
C VAL A 154 -22.66 -27.81 -21.93
N ALA A 155 -23.72 -27.26 -21.33
CA ALA A 155 -23.59 -26.44 -20.14
C ALA A 155 -22.95 -27.17 -18.95
N GLY A 156 -23.25 -28.46 -18.76
CA GLY A 156 -22.63 -29.27 -17.70
C GLY A 156 -21.12 -29.51 -17.93
N GLN A 157 -20.71 -29.77 -19.16
CA GLN A 157 -19.30 -30.01 -19.50
C GLN A 157 -18.46 -28.73 -19.47
N GLU A 158 -18.97 -27.68 -20.10
CA GLU A 158 -18.31 -26.37 -20.17
C GLU A 158 -18.31 -25.70 -18.79
N GLY A 159 -19.39 -25.86 -18.00
CA GLY A 159 -19.43 -25.45 -16.60
C GLY A 159 -18.37 -26.11 -15.73
N ALA A 160 -18.05 -27.39 -15.98
CA ALA A 160 -16.93 -28.05 -15.31
C ALA A 160 -15.56 -27.50 -15.73
N ALA A 161 -15.43 -26.92 -16.93
CA ALA A 161 -14.22 -26.24 -17.37
C ALA A 161 -14.09 -24.84 -16.74
N PHE A 162 -15.18 -24.08 -16.63
CA PHE A 162 -15.21 -22.82 -15.86
C PHE A 162 -14.82 -23.05 -14.39
N ALA A 163 -15.40 -24.07 -13.75
CA ALA A 163 -15.06 -24.42 -12.38
C ALA A 163 -13.57 -24.79 -12.20
N HIS A 164 -12.99 -25.47 -13.20
CA HIS A 164 -11.57 -25.80 -13.19
C HIS A 164 -10.67 -24.55 -13.23
N ALA A 165 -10.98 -23.58 -14.09
CA ALA A 165 -10.20 -22.34 -14.18
C ALA A 165 -10.32 -21.48 -12.91
N ALA A 166 -11.52 -21.38 -12.31
CA ALA A 166 -11.72 -20.71 -11.02
C ALA A 166 -11.05 -21.43 -9.84
N GLU A 167 -10.75 -22.73 -9.96
CA GLU A 167 -10.03 -23.48 -8.92
C GLU A 167 -8.51 -23.40 -9.08
N ASN A 168 -8.00 -23.41 -10.31
CA ASN A 168 -6.57 -23.65 -10.58
C ASN A 168 -5.83 -22.42 -11.12
N GLY A 169 -6.56 -21.45 -11.69
CA GLY A 169 -5.98 -20.22 -12.21
C GLY A 169 -5.28 -19.39 -11.14
N ARG A 170 -4.32 -18.57 -11.56
CA ARG A 170 -3.63 -17.61 -10.67
C ARG A 170 -3.04 -18.25 -9.39
N GLY A 171 -2.50 -19.47 -9.53
CA GLY A 171 -1.91 -20.19 -8.39
C GLY A 171 -2.91 -20.69 -7.34
N GLY A 172 -4.21 -20.73 -7.66
CA GLY A 172 -5.28 -21.12 -6.75
C GLY A 172 -6.19 -19.96 -6.31
N LEU A 173 -5.81 -18.70 -6.60
CA LEU A 173 -6.70 -17.54 -6.44
C LEU A 173 -7.92 -17.62 -7.38
N GLY A 174 -7.76 -18.32 -8.51
CA GLY A 174 -8.78 -18.58 -9.50
C GLY A 174 -8.81 -17.53 -10.61
N THR A 175 -8.93 -17.98 -11.86
CA THR A 175 -9.17 -17.07 -12.99
C THR A 175 -10.53 -16.41 -12.83
N ILE A 176 -10.61 -15.10 -13.08
CA ILE A 176 -11.88 -14.36 -13.09
C ILE A 176 -12.52 -14.48 -14.46
N ILE A 177 -13.72 -15.05 -14.50
CA ILE A 177 -14.40 -15.42 -15.74
C ILE A 177 -15.59 -14.49 -15.95
N LEU A 178 -15.51 -13.63 -16.97
CA LEU A 178 -16.59 -12.72 -17.33
C LEU A 178 -17.32 -13.24 -18.56
N LYS A 179 -18.65 -13.11 -18.56
CA LYS A 179 -19.51 -13.57 -19.65
C LYS A 179 -20.65 -12.60 -19.95
N ALA A 180 -20.91 -12.40 -21.23
CA ALA A 180 -22.04 -11.61 -21.70
C ALA A 180 -23.39 -12.27 -21.36
N ALA A 181 -24.33 -11.52 -20.79
CA ALA A 181 -25.68 -11.99 -20.47
C ALA A 181 -26.51 -12.38 -21.72
N GLY A 182 -26.24 -11.72 -22.85
CA GLY A 182 -26.90 -11.95 -24.14
C GLY A 182 -27.84 -10.81 -24.57
N ASN A 183 -28.27 -10.85 -25.83
CA ASN A 183 -28.89 -9.72 -26.54
C ASN A 183 -30.33 -10.02 -27.04
N ASP A 184 -31.08 -10.84 -26.31
CA ASP A 184 -32.36 -11.41 -26.76
C ASP A 184 -33.58 -10.83 -26.02
N THR A 185 -33.38 -9.98 -25.00
CA THR A 185 -34.44 -9.50 -24.08
C THR A 185 -35.15 -10.66 -23.35
N LEU A 186 -34.38 -11.70 -23.03
CA LEU A 186 -34.86 -12.91 -22.36
C LEU A 186 -34.19 -13.06 -20.99
N ASN A 187 -34.70 -13.98 -20.18
CA ASN A 187 -34.06 -14.35 -18.93
C ASN A 187 -32.76 -15.11 -19.21
N ALA A 188 -31.64 -14.58 -18.74
CA ALA A 188 -30.30 -15.11 -18.98
C ALA A 188 -30.13 -16.55 -18.47
N GLN A 189 -30.94 -16.97 -17.49
CA GLN A 189 -30.90 -18.32 -16.91
C GLN A 189 -31.37 -19.43 -17.84
N GLY A 190 -32.01 -19.10 -18.97
CA GLY A 190 -32.33 -20.09 -20.00
C GLY A 190 -31.09 -20.64 -20.72
N GLU A 191 -29.93 -20.05 -20.46
CA GLU A 191 -28.61 -20.55 -20.83
C GLU A 191 -27.84 -20.89 -19.55
N GLY A 192 -27.43 -22.15 -19.40
CA GLY A 192 -26.93 -22.66 -18.13
C GLY A 192 -25.62 -22.05 -17.66
N HIS A 193 -24.76 -21.55 -18.55
CA HIS A 193 -23.46 -20.97 -18.14
C HIS A 193 -23.65 -19.70 -17.33
N ASN A 194 -24.63 -18.88 -17.69
CA ASN A 194 -24.98 -17.66 -16.96
C ASN A 194 -25.47 -17.95 -15.53
N SER A 195 -25.85 -19.20 -15.21
CA SER A 195 -26.29 -19.60 -13.88
C SER A 195 -25.15 -20.11 -12.98
N LEU A 196 -23.92 -20.17 -13.46
CA LEU A 196 -22.77 -20.69 -12.70
C LEU A 196 -22.21 -19.64 -11.73
N HIS A 197 -21.91 -20.06 -10.50
CA HIS A 197 -21.27 -19.21 -9.49
C HIS A 197 -19.92 -18.65 -9.97
N GLN A 198 -19.14 -19.42 -10.71
CA GLN A 198 -17.82 -19.01 -11.18
C GLN A 198 -17.84 -17.94 -12.27
N VAL A 199 -19.03 -17.62 -12.81
CA VAL A 199 -19.18 -16.73 -13.96
C VAL A 199 -19.79 -15.40 -13.54
N ILE A 200 -19.07 -14.32 -13.83
CA ILE A 200 -19.58 -12.96 -13.72
C ILE A 200 -20.43 -12.67 -14.95
N THR A 201 -21.75 -12.73 -14.80
CA THR A 201 -22.69 -12.45 -15.89
C THR A 201 -22.96 -10.95 -15.99
N VAL A 202 -22.63 -10.36 -17.15
CA VAL A 202 -22.64 -8.91 -17.38
C VAL A 202 -23.78 -8.49 -18.32
N ALA A 203 -24.65 -7.60 -17.85
CA ALA A 203 -25.69 -6.94 -18.64
C ALA A 203 -25.21 -5.63 -19.27
N ALA A 204 -26.00 -5.08 -20.19
CA ALA A 204 -25.63 -3.91 -20.99
C ALA A 204 -26.57 -2.71 -20.76
N ALA A 205 -25.98 -1.56 -20.43
CA ALA A 205 -26.65 -0.27 -20.41
C ALA A 205 -26.29 0.60 -21.61
N GLY A 206 -27.21 1.49 -21.98
CA GLY A 206 -26.97 2.52 -23.00
C GLY A 206 -26.29 3.77 -22.43
N GLN A 207 -26.06 4.75 -23.30
CA GLN A 207 -25.42 6.03 -22.94
C GLN A 207 -26.15 6.85 -21.86
N SER A 208 -27.43 6.60 -21.63
CA SER A 208 -28.20 7.26 -20.56
C SER A 208 -28.08 6.58 -19.20
N GLY A 209 -27.33 5.49 -19.06
CA GLY A 209 -27.31 4.64 -17.86
C GLY A 209 -28.46 3.63 -17.79
N GLU A 210 -29.58 3.92 -18.46
CA GLU A 210 -30.70 3.00 -18.62
C GLU A 210 -30.31 1.70 -19.33
N ILE A 211 -30.94 0.59 -18.94
CA ILE A 211 -30.72 -0.72 -19.54
C ILE A 211 -30.97 -0.69 -21.04
N ALA A 212 -30.08 -1.33 -21.80
CA ALA A 212 -30.26 -1.47 -23.23
C ALA A 212 -31.45 -2.39 -23.53
N ASN A 213 -32.26 -2.02 -24.52
CA ASN A 213 -33.50 -2.72 -24.85
C ASN A 213 -33.32 -4.16 -25.35
N TYR A 214 -32.09 -4.57 -25.65
CA TYR A 214 -31.72 -5.93 -26.06
C TYR A 214 -31.15 -6.76 -24.91
N SER A 215 -30.72 -6.14 -23.80
CA SER A 215 -30.00 -6.85 -22.74
C SER A 215 -30.89 -7.94 -22.14
N ASN A 216 -30.33 -9.14 -21.99
CA ASN A 216 -30.93 -10.16 -21.16
C ASN A 216 -30.90 -9.74 -19.68
N TRP A 217 -31.80 -10.32 -18.89
CA TRP A 217 -32.06 -10.00 -17.48
C TRP A 217 -32.13 -11.29 -16.66
N GLY A 218 -32.10 -11.24 -15.32
CA GLY A 218 -32.30 -12.42 -14.49
C GLY A 218 -31.71 -12.29 -13.08
N ALA A 219 -32.12 -13.19 -12.18
CA ALA A 219 -31.62 -13.23 -10.80
C ALA A 219 -30.14 -13.68 -10.68
N ASN A 220 -29.54 -14.14 -11.78
CA ASN A 220 -28.16 -14.59 -11.91
C ASN A 220 -27.18 -13.48 -12.35
N LEU A 221 -27.69 -12.32 -12.77
CA LEU A 221 -26.83 -11.20 -13.14
C LEU A 221 -26.05 -10.72 -11.91
N LEU A 222 -24.75 -10.48 -12.09
CA LEU A 222 -23.95 -9.81 -11.06
C LEU A 222 -23.97 -8.31 -11.29
N ILE A 223 -23.67 -7.86 -12.50
CA ILE A 223 -23.37 -6.45 -12.76
C ILE A 223 -23.77 -6.01 -14.16
N THR A 224 -23.91 -4.70 -14.35
CA THR A 224 -24.13 -4.06 -15.65
C THR A 224 -22.96 -3.16 -15.99
N ALA A 225 -22.66 -3.04 -17.28
CA ALA A 225 -21.71 -2.08 -17.78
C ALA A 225 -22.26 -1.32 -19.00
N PRO A 226 -21.72 -0.12 -19.30
CA PRO A 226 -22.06 0.59 -20.53
C PRO A 226 -21.61 -0.22 -21.75
N ALA A 227 -22.48 -0.35 -22.75
CA ALA A 227 -22.14 -1.00 -24.02
C ALA A 227 -21.21 -0.11 -24.86
N ALA A 228 -19.92 -0.13 -24.56
CA ALA A 228 -18.90 0.71 -25.20
C ALA A 228 -18.89 0.55 -26.72
N SER A 229 -19.13 1.65 -27.45
CA SER A 229 -19.30 1.58 -28.90
C SER A 229 -18.08 1.99 -29.72
N VAL A 230 -17.18 2.79 -29.13
CA VAL A 230 -15.95 3.30 -29.77
C VAL A 230 -14.76 2.44 -29.36
N THR A 231 -14.21 1.68 -30.29
CA THR A 231 -13.12 0.71 -30.06
C THR A 231 -12.36 0.40 -31.36
N THR A 232 -11.33 -0.43 -31.27
CA THR A 232 -10.58 -0.99 -32.40
C THR A 232 -11.47 -1.82 -33.32
N ASP A 233 -11.07 -1.94 -34.58
CA ASP A 233 -11.70 -2.81 -35.59
C ASP A 233 -10.59 -3.50 -36.38
N LEU A 234 -10.91 -4.45 -37.25
CA LEU A 234 -9.89 -5.05 -38.10
C LEU A 234 -9.24 -3.99 -39.01
N GLU A 235 -7.91 -4.02 -39.13
CA GLU A 235 -7.22 -3.09 -40.00
C GLU A 235 -7.68 -3.23 -41.47
N GLY A 236 -7.94 -2.09 -42.11
CA GLY A 236 -8.38 -2.03 -43.49
C GLY A 236 -9.90 -2.08 -43.65
N SER A 237 -10.41 -3.01 -44.47
CA SER A 237 -11.83 -3.01 -44.87
C SER A 237 -12.62 -4.23 -44.36
N GLY A 238 -12.04 -4.96 -43.40
CA GLY A 238 -12.74 -6.02 -42.67
C GLY A 238 -13.45 -5.45 -41.45
N GLY A 239 -14.23 -6.27 -40.76
CA GLY A 239 -14.91 -5.86 -39.53
C GLY A 239 -16.14 -4.99 -39.78
N TYR A 240 -16.33 -3.99 -38.93
CA TYR A 240 -17.54 -3.16 -38.85
C TYR A 240 -17.44 -1.89 -39.70
N SER A 241 -16.23 -1.41 -39.96
CA SER A 241 -15.89 -0.12 -40.55
C SER A 241 -14.84 -0.28 -41.66
N PRO A 242 -14.75 0.65 -42.63
CA PRO A 242 -13.61 0.69 -43.56
C PRO A 242 -12.35 1.35 -42.96
N ASP A 243 -12.38 1.73 -41.68
CA ASP A 243 -11.28 2.30 -40.90
C ASP A 243 -10.88 1.30 -39.80
N ASN A 244 -9.68 1.44 -39.22
CA ASN A 244 -9.16 0.58 -38.14
C ASN A 244 -9.93 0.71 -36.80
N TYR A 245 -10.99 1.50 -36.76
CA TYR A 245 -11.79 1.76 -35.56
C TYR A 245 -13.26 1.80 -35.94
N THR A 246 -14.12 1.44 -34.98
CA THR A 246 -15.57 1.43 -35.14
C THR A 246 -16.24 2.21 -34.02
N ASP A 247 -17.37 2.85 -34.33
CA ASP A 247 -18.30 3.45 -33.37
C ASP A 247 -19.65 2.72 -33.32
N THR A 248 -19.73 1.54 -33.98
CA THR A 248 -20.97 0.78 -34.17
C THR A 248 -21.00 -0.55 -33.41
N PHE A 249 -19.90 -0.90 -32.73
CA PHE A 249 -19.86 -2.06 -31.83
C PHE A 249 -20.81 -1.84 -30.64
N GLY A 250 -21.29 -2.93 -30.01
CA GLY A 250 -22.30 -2.83 -28.96
C GLY A 250 -22.76 -4.19 -28.45
N GLY A 251 -23.89 -4.20 -27.74
CA GLY A 251 -24.40 -5.41 -27.10
C GLY A 251 -23.81 -5.65 -25.71
N THR A 252 -24.23 -6.72 -25.05
CA THR A 252 -23.55 -7.24 -23.86
C THR A 252 -22.09 -7.62 -24.13
N SER A 253 -21.75 -7.90 -25.39
CA SER A 253 -20.38 -8.11 -25.86
C SER A 253 -19.50 -6.86 -25.81
N ALA A 254 -20.09 -5.66 -25.75
CA ALA A 254 -19.36 -4.41 -25.52
C ALA A 254 -19.35 -3.98 -24.04
N ALA A 255 -20.27 -4.52 -23.23
CA ALA A 255 -20.34 -4.24 -21.80
C ALA A 255 -19.36 -5.13 -21.01
N THR A 256 -19.31 -6.42 -21.34
CA THR A 256 -18.41 -7.41 -20.70
C THR A 256 -16.93 -6.98 -20.67
N PRO A 257 -16.32 -6.49 -21.79
CA PRO A 257 -14.93 -6.03 -21.76
C PRO A 257 -14.68 -4.78 -20.92
N VAL A 258 -15.69 -3.92 -20.68
CA VAL A 258 -15.53 -2.81 -19.74
C VAL A 258 -15.27 -3.35 -18.34
N VAL A 259 -16.05 -4.35 -17.89
CA VAL A 259 -15.85 -5.00 -16.59
C VAL A 259 -14.51 -5.76 -16.57
N SER A 260 -14.12 -6.42 -17.67
CA SER A 260 -12.80 -7.09 -17.74
C SER A 260 -11.64 -6.11 -17.51
N GLY A 261 -11.73 -4.90 -18.08
CA GLY A 261 -10.75 -3.84 -17.83
C GLY A 261 -10.77 -3.34 -16.39
N VAL A 262 -11.95 -3.12 -15.79
CA VAL A 262 -12.06 -2.72 -14.38
C VAL A 262 -11.44 -3.78 -13.46
N VAL A 263 -11.71 -5.07 -13.69
CA VAL A 263 -11.10 -6.16 -12.92
C VAL A 263 -9.58 -6.18 -13.11
N ALA A 264 -9.06 -5.86 -14.29
CA ALA A 264 -7.61 -5.76 -14.49
C ALA A 264 -6.98 -4.63 -13.67
N LEU A 265 -7.69 -3.50 -13.50
CA LEU A 265 -7.26 -2.42 -12.60
C LEU A 265 -7.29 -2.87 -11.13
N MET A 266 -8.36 -3.56 -10.72
CA MET A 266 -8.47 -4.13 -9.37
C MET A 266 -7.33 -5.11 -9.06
N LEU A 267 -7.00 -6.01 -9.99
CA LEU A 267 -5.91 -6.98 -9.79
C LEU A 267 -4.51 -6.36 -9.83
N GLN A 268 -4.35 -5.19 -10.46
CA GLN A 268 -3.09 -4.44 -10.33
C GLN A 268 -3.01 -3.79 -8.95
N ALA A 269 -4.11 -3.23 -8.44
CA ALA A 269 -4.18 -2.63 -7.11
C ALA A 269 -3.96 -3.67 -6.01
N ASN A 270 -4.58 -4.84 -6.17
CA ASN A 270 -4.41 -5.97 -5.27
C ASN A 270 -4.32 -7.30 -6.04
N PRO A 271 -3.11 -7.86 -6.22
CA PRO A 271 -2.91 -9.12 -6.93
C PRO A 271 -3.32 -10.35 -6.11
N ASP A 272 -3.57 -10.24 -4.81
CA ASP A 272 -3.87 -11.37 -3.93
C ASP A 272 -5.38 -11.66 -3.82
N LEU A 273 -6.23 -10.84 -4.42
CA LEU A 273 -7.67 -11.08 -4.51
C LEU A 273 -7.99 -12.45 -5.15
N GLY A 274 -8.83 -13.23 -4.47
CA GLY A 274 -9.46 -14.42 -5.01
C GLY A 274 -10.61 -14.09 -5.96
N TRP A 275 -11.02 -15.06 -6.79
CA TRP A 275 -12.09 -14.86 -7.77
C TRP A 275 -13.44 -14.47 -7.12
N ARG A 276 -13.70 -14.89 -5.88
CA ARG A 276 -14.91 -14.52 -5.13
C ARG A 276 -14.80 -13.11 -4.54
N ASP A 277 -13.61 -12.70 -4.09
CA ASP A 277 -13.37 -11.32 -3.62
C ASP A 277 -13.73 -10.32 -4.72
N VAL A 278 -13.28 -10.59 -5.95
CA VAL A 278 -13.60 -9.75 -7.11
C VAL A 278 -15.12 -9.66 -7.34
N GLN A 279 -15.88 -10.76 -7.19
CA GLN A 279 -17.33 -10.73 -7.31
C GLN A 279 -18.00 -9.90 -6.21
N ASN A 280 -17.54 -10.08 -4.97
CA ASN A 280 -18.04 -9.35 -3.82
C ASN A 280 -17.77 -7.84 -3.95
N ILE A 281 -16.55 -7.44 -4.31
CA ILE A 281 -16.20 -6.03 -4.53
C ILE A 281 -17.07 -5.44 -5.63
N LEU A 282 -17.15 -6.09 -6.81
CA LEU A 282 -17.96 -5.59 -7.93
C LEU A 282 -19.44 -5.41 -7.55
N ALA A 283 -20.00 -6.31 -6.73
CA ALA A 283 -21.37 -6.19 -6.26
C ALA A 283 -21.56 -5.07 -5.23
N ILE A 284 -20.64 -4.93 -4.28
CA ILE A 284 -20.70 -3.93 -3.20
C ILE A 284 -20.46 -2.52 -3.71
N SER A 285 -19.54 -2.37 -4.68
CA SER A 285 -19.11 -1.08 -5.23
C SER A 285 -19.95 -0.62 -6.42
N ALA A 286 -20.91 -1.43 -6.89
CA ALA A 286 -21.73 -1.08 -8.05
C ALA A 286 -22.55 0.19 -7.78
N ALA A 287 -22.55 1.10 -8.76
CA ALA A 287 -23.31 2.33 -8.70
C ALA A 287 -24.77 2.11 -9.11
N HIS A 288 -25.70 2.69 -8.34
CA HIS A 288 -27.11 2.72 -8.66
C HIS A 288 -27.37 3.41 -10.02
N THR A 289 -28.25 2.83 -10.83
CA THR A 289 -28.56 3.35 -12.16
C THR A 289 -29.98 3.01 -12.61
N GLY A 290 -30.45 3.65 -13.69
CA GLY A 290 -31.80 3.46 -14.21
C GLY A 290 -32.89 4.11 -13.35
N SER A 291 -33.98 3.37 -13.12
CA SER A 291 -35.07 3.83 -12.24
C SER A 291 -34.62 4.08 -10.81
N ALA A 292 -35.25 5.06 -10.14
CA ALA A 292 -34.92 5.40 -8.77
C ALA A 292 -35.20 4.25 -7.81
N TYR A 293 -34.32 4.05 -6.83
CA TYR A 293 -34.51 3.11 -5.73
C TYR A 293 -35.86 3.31 -5.01
N GLY A 294 -36.63 2.23 -4.83
CA GLY A 294 -38.01 2.26 -4.30
C GLY A 294 -39.08 2.77 -5.28
N GLY A 295 -38.68 3.15 -6.50
CA GLY A 295 -39.57 3.48 -7.61
C GLY A 295 -39.95 2.25 -8.44
N SER A 296 -40.91 2.43 -9.36
CA SER A 296 -41.25 1.39 -10.33
C SER A 296 -40.28 1.39 -11.51
N GLY A 297 -39.99 0.20 -12.02
CA GLY A 297 -39.18 0.00 -13.21
C GLY A 297 -39.71 0.77 -14.43
N SER A 298 -38.77 1.17 -15.28
CA SER A 298 -39.01 2.07 -16.41
C SER A 298 -38.38 1.55 -17.71
N GLY A 299 -38.91 1.97 -18.86
CA GLY A 299 -38.32 1.62 -20.16
C GLY A 299 -38.30 0.11 -20.44
N SER A 300 -37.10 -0.46 -20.49
CA SER A 300 -36.82 -1.88 -20.75
C SER A 300 -36.50 -2.68 -19.50
N GLU A 301 -36.60 -2.06 -18.32
CA GLU A 301 -36.38 -2.72 -17.05
C GLU A 301 -37.42 -3.81 -16.77
N VAL A 302 -36.95 -4.90 -16.16
CA VAL A 302 -37.74 -6.01 -15.68
C VAL A 302 -37.64 -6.02 -14.16
N GLY A 303 -38.74 -5.68 -13.48
CA GLY A 303 -38.78 -5.57 -12.03
C GLY A 303 -38.59 -4.16 -11.52
N ASP A 304 -38.45 -4.06 -10.19
CA ASP A 304 -38.15 -2.85 -9.44
C ASP A 304 -36.85 -3.11 -8.65
N TRP A 305 -36.17 -2.05 -8.20
CA TRP A 305 -35.04 -2.20 -7.29
C TRP A 305 -35.51 -2.76 -5.94
N LEU A 306 -34.79 -3.74 -5.41
CA LEU A 306 -35.04 -4.35 -4.10
C LEU A 306 -33.79 -4.28 -3.21
N ALA A 307 -33.98 -4.20 -1.90
CA ALA A 307 -32.93 -4.59 -0.95
C ALA A 307 -32.98 -6.10 -0.79
N ASN A 308 -31.85 -6.79 -0.93
CA ASN A 308 -31.81 -8.26 -0.95
C ASN A 308 -31.83 -8.94 0.43
N GLY A 309 -31.75 -8.17 1.52
CA GLY A 309 -31.78 -8.68 2.89
C GLY A 309 -30.40 -8.94 3.53
N ALA A 310 -29.29 -8.56 2.88
CA ALA A 310 -27.96 -8.59 3.50
C ALA A 310 -27.89 -7.70 4.76
N GLY A 311 -27.07 -8.08 5.75
CA GLY A 311 -26.98 -7.37 7.03
C GLY A 311 -25.85 -6.35 7.14
N ASN A 312 -24.81 -6.48 6.30
CA ASN A 312 -23.54 -5.78 6.41
C ASN A 312 -23.39 -4.57 5.46
N TRP A 313 -24.36 -4.31 4.58
CA TRP A 313 -24.28 -3.18 3.66
C TRP A 313 -25.03 -1.96 4.20
N ASN A 314 -24.32 -1.03 4.83
CA ASN A 314 -24.92 0.25 5.24
C ASN A 314 -26.11 0.12 6.22
N GLY A 315 -26.10 -0.89 7.11
CA GLY A 315 -27.21 -1.17 8.03
C GLY A 315 -28.50 -1.65 7.33
N GLY A 316 -28.42 -2.11 6.09
CA GLY A 316 -29.53 -2.66 5.29
C GLY A 316 -29.06 -3.63 4.20
N GLY A 317 -29.99 -4.11 3.36
CA GLY A 317 -29.66 -5.08 2.30
C GLY A 317 -29.01 -4.45 1.07
N MET A 318 -28.17 -5.18 0.35
CA MET A 318 -27.60 -4.72 -0.92
C MET A 318 -28.70 -4.45 -1.94
N SER A 319 -28.56 -3.40 -2.75
CA SER A 319 -29.52 -3.12 -3.82
C SER A 319 -29.34 -4.09 -4.98
N PHE A 320 -30.43 -4.68 -5.44
CA PHE A 320 -30.43 -5.59 -6.59
C PHE A 320 -31.59 -5.29 -7.54
N HIS A 321 -31.39 -5.54 -8.83
CA HIS A 321 -32.41 -5.41 -9.85
C HIS A 321 -32.19 -6.44 -10.96
N HIS A 322 -33.24 -7.14 -11.43
CA HIS A 322 -33.09 -8.22 -12.42
C HIS A 322 -32.52 -7.78 -13.76
N SER A 323 -32.69 -6.52 -14.16
CA SER A 323 -32.02 -5.97 -15.34
C SER A 323 -30.60 -5.50 -15.10
N TYR A 324 -30.23 -5.10 -13.87
CA TYR A 324 -28.96 -4.44 -13.62
C TYR A 324 -27.96 -5.28 -12.81
N GLY A 325 -28.38 -6.39 -12.21
CA GLY A 325 -27.63 -7.04 -11.14
C GLY A 325 -27.59 -6.11 -9.92
N PHE A 326 -26.41 -5.91 -9.35
CA PHE A 326 -26.20 -4.97 -8.25
C PHE A 326 -26.11 -3.50 -8.70
N GLY A 327 -25.84 -3.24 -9.99
CA GLY A 327 -25.76 -1.88 -10.54
C GLY A 327 -24.82 -1.75 -11.72
N MET A 328 -24.50 -0.50 -12.05
CA MET A 328 -23.46 -0.16 -13.03
C MET A 328 -22.08 -0.39 -12.40
N VAL A 329 -21.15 -0.98 -13.13
CA VAL A 329 -19.75 -1.05 -12.71
C VAL A 329 -19.19 0.36 -12.47
N ASP A 330 -18.56 0.56 -11.31
CA ASP A 330 -17.86 1.78 -10.94
C ASP A 330 -16.38 1.43 -10.72
N ALA A 331 -15.53 1.85 -11.66
CA ALA A 331 -14.11 1.58 -11.63
C ALA A 331 -13.41 2.27 -10.47
N PHE A 332 -13.85 3.48 -10.11
CA PHE A 332 -13.28 4.21 -8.98
C PHE A 332 -13.56 3.45 -7.69
N ALA A 333 -14.83 3.18 -7.40
CA ALA A 333 -15.23 2.52 -6.18
C ALA A 333 -14.66 1.10 -6.06
N ALA A 334 -14.66 0.33 -7.17
CA ALA A 334 -14.17 -1.05 -7.17
C ALA A 334 -12.65 -1.13 -6.91
N VAL A 335 -11.87 -0.23 -7.52
CA VAL A 335 -10.41 -0.25 -7.37
C VAL A 335 -9.98 0.25 -5.99
N ARG A 336 -10.60 1.32 -5.47
CA ARG A 336 -10.31 1.78 -4.10
C ARG A 336 -10.70 0.76 -3.03
N MET A 337 -11.82 0.05 -3.22
CA MET A 337 -12.16 -1.06 -2.32
C MET A 337 -11.19 -2.25 -2.43
N ALA A 338 -10.56 -2.47 -3.59
CA ALA A 338 -9.56 -3.51 -3.77
C ALA A 338 -8.25 -3.19 -3.01
N GLU A 339 -7.83 -1.93 -2.97
CA GLU A 339 -6.61 -1.49 -2.26
C GLU A 339 -6.62 -1.93 -0.78
N VAL A 340 -7.76 -1.80 -0.12
CA VAL A 340 -7.89 -2.06 1.33
C VAL A 340 -8.41 -3.47 1.66
N TRP A 341 -8.74 -4.31 0.67
CA TRP A 341 -9.54 -5.52 0.89
C TRP A 341 -8.91 -6.53 1.86
N ASP A 342 -7.60 -6.74 1.77
CA ASP A 342 -6.88 -7.75 2.59
C ASP A 342 -6.73 -7.32 4.06
N LEU A 343 -6.95 -6.03 4.36
CA LEU A 343 -7.04 -5.53 5.73
C LEU A 343 -8.37 -5.93 6.38
N LEU A 344 -9.44 -5.92 5.57
CA LEU A 344 -10.81 -6.19 5.99
C LEU A 344 -11.08 -7.70 6.08
N TYR A 345 -10.44 -8.48 5.21
CA TYR A 345 -10.62 -9.92 5.10
C TYR A 345 -9.27 -10.62 5.06
N ALA A 346 -8.95 -11.37 6.11
CA ALA A 346 -7.61 -11.94 6.32
C ALA A 346 -7.19 -13.00 5.28
N ASP A 347 -8.14 -13.67 4.63
CA ASP A 347 -7.88 -14.73 3.65
C ASP A 347 -8.63 -14.43 2.35
N ALA A 348 -7.93 -14.51 1.21
CA ALA A 348 -8.55 -14.41 -0.11
C ALA A 348 -9.68 -15.46 -0.29
N ALA A 349 -10.84 -15.01 -0.77
CA ALA A 349 -11.99 -15.85 -1.05
C ALA A 349 -11.81 -16.59 -2.39
N THR A 350 -11.53 -17.89 -2.29
CA THR A 350 -11.20 -18.76 -3.42
C THR A 350 -12.11 -20.00 -3.45
N SER A 351 -11.82 -20.92 -4.38
CA SER A 351 -12.47 -22.24 -4.40
C SER A 351 -12.08 -23.11 -3.20
N ALA A 352 -10.95 -22.84 -2.54
CA ALA A 352 -10.41 -23.68 -1.47
C ALA A 352 -11.13 -23.50 -0.12
N ASN A 353 -11.67 -22.30 0.12
CA ASN A 353 -12.42 -21.90 1.32
C ASN A 353 -13.88 -21.56 0.98
N LEU A 354 -14.46 -22.23 -0.02
CA LEU A 354 -15.87 -22.09 -0.38
C LEU A 354 -16.73 -23.00 0.49
N GLU A 355 -17.62 -22.40 1.27
CA GLU A 355 -18.60 -23.13 2.07
C GLU A 355 -19.83 -23.48 1.25
N VAL A 356 -20.37 -24.69 1.48
CA VAL A 356 -21.52 -25.23 0.76
C VAL A 356 -22.51 -25.87 1.73
N LEU A 357 -23.74 -25.37 1.71
CA LEU A 357 -24.86 -25.88 2.51
C LEU A 357 -26.04 -26.24 1.61
N THR A 358 -26.64 -27.41 1.82
CA THR A 358 -27.78 -27.88 1.03
C THR A 358 -29.03 -28.08 1.88
N ALA A 359 -30.17 -27.58 1.41
CA ALA A 359 -31.49 -27.87 1.95
C ALA A 359 -32.38 -28.45 0.85
N SER A 360 -33.02 -29.60 1.12
CA SER A 360 -33.84 -30.28 0.10
C SER A 360 -35.22 -30.68 0.62
N TYR A 361 -36.24 -30.48 -0.22
CA TYR A 361 -37.58 -30.99 -0.04
C TYR A 361 -37.73 -32.32 -0.78
N SER A 362 -38.06 -33.37 -0.03
CA SER A 362 -38.36 -34.72 -0.56
C SER A 362 -39.74 -35.23 -0.10
N GLY A 363 -40.67 -34.30 0.16
CA GLY A 363 -42.02 -34.62 0.61
C GLY A 363 -42.90 -35.22 -0.49
N ALA A 364 -44.21 -35.29 -0.24
CA ALA A 364 -45.14 -35.76 -1.26
C ALA A 364 -45.19 -34.77 -2.44
N PRO A 365 -45.42 -35.25 -3.69
CA PRO A 365 -45.58 -34.37 -4.84
C PRO A 365 -46.64 -33.30 -4.59
N VAL A 366 -46.31 -32.05 -4.85
CA VAL A 366 -47.22 -30.90 -4.76
C VAL A 366 -47.81 -30.66 -6.14
N ALA A 367 -49.13 -30.65 -6.26
CA ALA A 367 -49.79 -30.42 -7.54
C ALA A 367 -49.63 -28.95 -7.97
N ILE A 368 -49.29 -28.73 -9.23
CA ILE A 368 -49.32 -27.43 -9.89
C ILE A 368 -50.62 -27.44 -10.71
N THR A 369 -51.58 -26.61 -10.30
CA THR A 369 -52.91 -26.57 -10.92
C THR A 369 -53.18 -25.23 -11.61
N ASP A 370 -53.99 -25.27 -12.66
CA ASP A 370 -54.44 -24.10 -13.43
C ASP A 370 -54.72 -22.86 -12.56
N ASN A 371 -54.09 -21.73 -12.91
CA ASN A 371 -54.31 -20.41 -12.29
C ASN A 371 -54.11 -20.42 -10.76
N SER A 372 -53.12 -21.17 -10.27
CA SER A 372 -52.83 -21.28 -8.84
C SER A 372 -51.33 -21.38 -8.55
N THR A 373 -50.96 -21.01 -7.33
CA THR A 373 -49.60 -21.10 -6.82
C THR A 373 -49.43 -22.35 -5.95
N ALA A 374 -48.50 -23.22 -6.33
CA ALA A 374 -47.94 -24.26 -5.49
C ALA A 374 -46.74 -23.68 -4.71
N SER A 375 -46.53 -24.12 -3.47
CA SER A 375 -45.38 -23.66 -2.69
C SER A 375 -44.77 -24.75 -1.84
N VAL A 376 -43.44 -24.70 -1.69
CA VAL A 376 -42.63 -25.59 -0.87
C VAL A 376 -41.68 -24.74 -0.04
N THR A 377 -41.71 -24.92 1.28
CA THR A 377 -40.83 -24.22 2.22
C THR A 377 -39.76 -25.17 2.76
N LEU A 378 -38.52 -24.70 2.79
CA LEU A 378 -37.34 -25.37 3.32
C LEU A 378 -36.80 -24.56 4.50
N SER A 379 -36.73 -25.17 5.67
CA SER A 379 -36.16 -24.52 6.86
C SER A 379 -34.67 -24.83 6.96
N VAL A 380 -33.87 -23.78 7.01
CA VAL A 380 -32.41 -23.81 7.15
C VAL A 380 -32.03 -23.34 8.55
N THR A 381 -31.22 -24.13 9.27
CA THR A 381 -30.86 -23.85 10.68
C THR A 381 -29.38 -23.58 10.91
N GLU A 382 -28.54 -23.87 9.92
CA GLU A 382 -27.10 -23.58 9.91
C GLU A 382 -26.86 -22.49 8.86
N GLY A 383 -25.91 -21.59 9.11
CA GLY A 383 -25.75 -20.36 8.33
C GLY A 383 -24.49 -20.35 7.49
N VAL A 384 -24.64 -19.89 6.24
CA VAL A 384 -23.59 -19.46 5.33
C VAL A 384 -23.99 -18.05 4.90
N ILE A 385 -23.02 -17.14 4.81
CA ILE A 385 -23.23 -15.85 4.14
C ILE A 385 -23.22 -16.13 2.64
N ILE A 386 -24.38 -15.99 2.01
CA ILE A 386 -24.61 -16.42 0.64
C ILE A 386 -23.82 -15.52 -0.31
N GLU A 387 -23.14 -16.13 -1.27
CA GLU A 387 -22.63 -15.46 -2.48
C GLU A 387 -23.44 -15.92 -3.69
N HIS A 388 -23.88 -17.19 -3.70
CA HIS A 388 -24.68 -17.76 -4.76
C HIS A 388 -25.60 -18.89 -4.27
N ILE A 389 -26.77 -19.04 -4.90
CA ILE A 389 -27.68 -20.17 -4.66
C ILE A 389 -27.94 -20.92 -5.96
N TYR A 390 -27.67 -22.22 -5.96
CA TYR A 390 -28.24 -23.11 -6.98
C TYR A 390 -29.60 -23.61 -6.52
N VAL A 391 -30.64 -23.27 -7.30
CA VAL A 391 -32.01 -23.73 -7.07
C VAL A 391 -32.34 -24.84 -8.05
N THR A 392 -32.43 -26.06 -7.53
CA THR A 392 -32.78 -27.24 -8.31
C THR A 392 -34.26 -27.57 -8.14
N ILE A 393 -34.98 -27.64 -9.25
CA ILE A 393 -36.41 -27.99 -9.29
C ILE A 393 -36.58 -29.31 -10.03
N GLU A 394 -37.25 -30.27 -9.41
CA GLU A 394 -37.63 -31.54 -10.03
C GLU A 394 -39.15 -31.62 -10.15
N GLY A 395 -39.66 -31.84 -11.35
CA GLY A 395 -41.10 -31.98 -11.55
C GLY A 395 -41.52 -32.24 -13.00
N SER A 396 -42.81 -32.04 -13.22
CA SER A 396 -43.41 -32.09 -14.55
C SER A 396 -44.45 -31.00 -14.74
N HIS A 397 -44.47 -30.33 -15.89
CA HIS A 397 -45.54 -29.43 -16.33
C HIS A 397 -45.67 -29.52 -17.85
N THR A 398 -46.90 -29.59 -18.35
CA THR A 398 -47.19 -29.88 -19.76
C THR A 398 -46.78 -28.74 -20.71
N TYR A 399 -46.59 -27.52 -20.17
CA TYR A 399 -46.02 -26.40 -20.90
C TYR A 399 -45.32 -25.45 -19.93
N MET A 400 -43.99 -25.33 -20.02
CA MET A 400 -43.22 -24.53 -19.06
C MET A 400 -43.49 -23.03 -19.19
N GLY A 401 -43.87 -22.56 -20.40
CA GLY A 401 -44.12 -21.15 -20.66
C GLY A 401 -45.30 -20.54 -19.90
N ASP A 402 -46.14 -21.37 -19.25
CA ASP A 402 -47.23 -20.90 -18.38
C ASP A 402 -46.77 -20.62 -16.94
N LEU A 403 -45.56 -21.05 -16.58
CA LEU A 403 -45.08 -21.03 -15.21
C LEU A 403 -44.45 -19.69 -14.84
N THR A 404 -44.64 -19.28 -13.59
CA THR A 404 -43.79 -18.34 -12.88
C THR A 404 -43.15 -19.08 -11.71
N ILE A 405 -41.81 -19.02 -11.61
CA ILE A 405 -41.03 -19.69 -10.58
C ILE A 405 -40.24 -18.63 -9.80
N GLN A 406 -40.42 -18.60 -8.49
CA GLN A 406 -39.85 -17.58 -7.60
C GLN A 406 -39.27 -18.23 -6.34
N LEU A 407 -38.15 -17.70 -5.86
CA LEU A 407 -37.57 -18.00 -4.56
C LEU A 407 -37.84 -16.83 -3.60
N GLU A 408 -38.51 -17.11 -2.49
CA GLU A 408 -38.71 -16.17 -1.38
C GLU A 408 -37.67 -16.46 -0.28
N SER A 409 -36.96 -15.41 0.14
CA SER A 409 -36.01 -15.45 1.25
C SER A 409 -36.73 -15.50 2.62
N PRO A 410 -36.00 -15.77 3.73
CA PRO A 410 -36.57 -15.72 5.07
C PRO A 410 -37.11 -14.34 5.49
N THR A 411 -36.57 -13.28 4.90
CA THR A 411 -36.94 -11.88 5.15
C THR A 411 -38.04 -11.38 4.19
N GLY A 412 -38.39 -12.16 3.17
CA GLY A 412 -39.53 -11.95 2.27
C GLY A 412 -39.19 -11.34 0.91
N GLU A 413 -37.90 -11.17 0.61
CA GLU A 413 -37.43 -10.77 -0.72
C GLU A 413 -37.72 -11.86 -1.75
N ILE A 414 -38.05 -11.45 -2.98
CA ILE A 414 -38.43 -12.36 -4.06
C ILE A 414 -37.38 -12.31 -5.17
N PHE A 415 -36.83 -13.48 -5.50
CA PHE A 415 -35.94 -13.68 -6.64
C PHE A 415 -36.67 -14.44 -7.75
N ASP A 416 -36.99 -13.74 -8.84
CA ASP A 416 -37.60 -14.32 -10.04
C ASP A 416 -36.63 -15.23 -10.80
N LEU A 417 -36.92 -16.54 -10.81
CA LEU A 417 -36.12 -17.54 -11.51
C LEU A 417 -36.61 -17.75 -12.95
N PHE A 418 -37.93 -17.64 -13.16
CA PHE A 418 -38.60 -17.81 -14.46
C PHE A 418 -39.94 -17.05 -14.48
N LEU A 419 -40.21 -16.20 -15.49
CA LEU A 419 -41.38 -15.31 -15.53
C LEU A 419 -42.33 -15.52 -16.72
N ASN A 420 -42.98 -16.69 -16.84
CA ASN A 420 -43.99 -16.96 -17.87
C ASN A 420 -43.46 -16.62 -19.28
N GLU A 421 -42.27 -17.13 -19.56
CA GLU A 421 -41.48 -16.76 -20.73
C GLU A 421 -41.75 -17.70 -21.91
N LEU A 422 -41.22 -17.36 -23.09
CA LEU A 422 -41.36 -18.19 -24.30
C LEU A 422 -40.56 -19.50 -24.18
N GLY A 423 -41.04 -20.45 -23.39
CA GLY A 423 -40.57 -21.83 -23.37
C GLY A 423 -41.38 -22.69 -24.34
N ASN A 424 -40.76 -23.21 -25.40
CA ASN A 424 -41.42 -24.15 -26.33
C ASN A 424 -41.49 -25.60 -25.80
N ASN A 425 -41.11 -25.83 -24.54
CA ASN A 425 -40.87 -27.15 -23.97
C ASN A 425 -41.73 -27.40 -22.72
N ASP A 426 -42.06 -28.68 -22.49
CA ASP A 426 -42.58 -29.17 -21.22
C ASP A 426 -41.48 -29.00 -20.15
N LEU A 427 -41.85 -28.61 -18.91
CA LEU A 427 -40.95 -28.83 -17.78
C LEU A 427 -41.00 -30.33 -17.49
N ASN A 428 -39.96 -31.09 -17.82
CA ASN A 428 -39.93 -32.53 -17.56
C ASN A 428 -38.56 -32.91 -17.01
N GLY A 429 -38.51 -33.28 -15.73
CA GLY A 429 -37.30 -33.70 -15.04
C GLY A 429 -36.74 -32.61 -14.13
N THR A 430 -35.42 -32.51 -14.08
CA THR A 430 -34.68 -31.62 -13.18
C THR A 430 -34.18 -30.40 -13.95
N TRP A 431 -34.25 -29.22 -13.34
CA TRP A 431 -33.65 -27.99 -13.84
C TRP A 431 -32.93 -27.27 -12.71
N VAL A 432 -31.83 -26.58 -13.02
CA VAL A 432 -31.04 -25.79 -12.07
C VAL A 432 -31.06 -24.33 -12.50
N PHE A 433 -31.34 -23.44 -11.56
CA PHE A 433 -31.29 -21.99 -11.67
C PHE A 433 -30.17 -21.45 -10.77
N GLY A 434 -29.60 -20.31 -11.11
CA GLY A 434 -28.59 -19.61 -10.32
C GLY A 434 -29.13 -18.29 -9.77
N VAL A 435 -28.81 -17.96 -8.52
CA VAL A 435 -29.22 -16.72 -7.86
C VAL A 435 -28.02 -16.05 -7.24
N SER A 436 -27.57 -14.96 -7.87
CA SER A 436 -26.50 -14.09 -7.35
C SER A 436 -27.09 -12.91 -6.58
N GLY A 437 -28.35 -12.55 -6.81
CA GLY A 437 -29.00 -11.43 -6.12
C GLY A 437 -29.13 -11.59 -4.60
N ALA A 438 -28.89 -12.80 -4.06
CA ALA A 438 -28.87 -13.08 -2.62
C ALA A 438 -27.47 -12.91 -1.98
N LEU A 439 -26.51 -12.30 -2.68
CA LEU A 439 -25.17 -12.03 -2.14
C LEU A 439 -25.24 -11.24 -0.82
N GLY A 440 -24.49 -11.68 0.20
CA GLY A 440 -24.46 -11.12 1.55
C GLY A 440 -25.62 -11.53 2.45
N VAL A 441 -26.62 -12.26 1.95
CA VAL A 441 -27.79 -12.70 2.74
C VAL A 441 -27.42 -13.92 3.59
N SER A 442 -27.90 -13.98 4.83
CA SER A 442 -27.76 -15.20 5.65
C SER A 442 -28.68 -16.30 5.13
N SER A 443 -28.16 -17.53 4.98
CA SER A 443 -28.97 -18.68 4.57
C SER A 443 -29.97 -19.16 5.64
N VAL A 444 -29.84 -18.71 6.90
CA VAL A 444 -30.68 -19.18 8.02
C VAL A 444 -32.12 -18.68 7.88
N GLY A 445 -33.07 -19.61 8.00
CA GLY A 445 -34.51 -19.30 8.03
C GLY A 445 -35.33 -20.14 7.07
N ASP A 446 -36.57 -19.71 6.83
CA ASP A 446 -37.51 -20.40 5.96
C ASP A 446 -37.41 -19.83 4.54
N TRP A 447 -36.88 -20.62 3.61
CA TRP A 447 -36.86 -20.30 2.18
C TRP A 447 -38.05 -20.96 1.49
N THR A 448 -38.78 -20.23 0.64
CA THR A 448 -39.97 -20.77 -0.03
C THR A 448 -39.85 -20.68 -1.54
N ILE A 449 -40.05 -21.82 -2.23
CA ILE A 449 -40.24 -21.84 -3.68
C ILE A 449 -41.72 -21.69 -3.99
N HIS A 450 -42.07 -20.72 -4.83
CA HIS A 450 -43.39 -20.57 -5.42
C HIS A 450 -43.36 -20.96 -6.89
N ILE A 451 -44.30 -21.82 -7.30
CA ILE A 451 -44.54 -22.15 -8.70
C ILE A 451 -46.00 -21.83 -9.01
N THR A 452 -46.21 -20.81 -9.81
CA THR A 452 -47.53 -20.37 -10.26
C THR A 452 -47.75 -20.81 -11.69
N ASP A 453 -48.85 -21.49 -11.96
CA ASP A 453 -49.36 -21.66 -13.32
C ASP A 453 -50.31 -20.51 -13.65
N ASN A 454 -49.99 -19.75 -14.71
CA ASN A 454 -50.70 -18.55 -15.14
C ASN A 454 -51.73 -18.80 -16.25
N ALA A 455 -51.91 -20.05 -16.67
CA ALA A 455 -52.80 -20.42 -17.76
C ALA A 455 -53.84 -21.45 -17.32
N ASN A 456 -54.64 -21.92 -18.29
CA ASN A 456 -55.56 -23.05 -18.08
C ASN A 456 -55.09 -24.19 -18.97
N PHE A 457 -55.48 -25.43 -18.61
CA PHE A 457 -55.38 -26.68 -19.37
C PHE A 457 -54.05 -27.43 -19.28
N ASP A 458 -53.01 -26.84 -18.72
CA ASP A 458 -51.69 -27.42 -18.58
C ASP A 458 -51.41 -27.57 -17.09
N GLU A 459 -51.51 -28.79 -16.54
CA GLU A 459 -51.26 -29.05 -15.12
C GLU A 459 -49.90 -29.76 -14.94
N GLY A 460 -49.42 -29.79 -13.70
CA GLY A 460 -48.16 -30.43 -13.36
C GLY A 460 -48.03 -30.88 -11.91
N SER A 461 -46.81 -31.24 -11.52
CA SER A 461 -46.46 -31.51 -10.14
C SER A 461 -45.00 -31.21 -9.86
N LEU A 462 -44.74 -30.60 -8.72
CA LEU A 462 -43.42 -30.44 -8.12
C LEU A 462 -43.11 -31.67 -7.27
N THR A 463 -42.03 -32.38 -7.58
CA THR A 463 -41.63 -33.62 -6.90
C THR A 463 -40.40 -33.45 -6.02
N GLY A 464 -39.56 -32.46 -6.28
CA GLY A 464 -38.37 -32.16 -5.48
C GLY A 464 -37.94 -30.70 -5.64
N VAL A 465 -37.35 -30.16 -4.57
CA VAL A 465 -36.65 -28.87 -4.57
C VAL A 465 -35.37 -29.07 -3.78
N GLU A 466 -34.27 -28.51 -4.27
CA GLU A 466 -33.02 -28.42 -3.52
C GLU A 466 -32.43 -27.02 -3.68
N LEU A 467 -32.01 -26.43 -2.56
CA LEU A 467 -31.29 -25.18 -2.48
C LEU A 467 -29.87 -25.51 -2.04
N GLU A 468 -28.88 -25.23 -2.87
CA GLU A 468 -27.47 -25.29 -2.52
C GLU A 468 -26.93 -23.86 -2.38
N PHE A 469 -26.71 -23.45 -1.14
CA PHE A 469 -26.12 -22.18 -0.77
C PHE A 469 -24.60 -22.30 -0.82
N ARG A 470 -23.96 -21.33 -1.48
CA ARG A 470 -22.50 -21.22 -1.61
C ARG A 470 -22.05 -19.87 -1.10
N GLY A 471 -20.97 -19.82 -0.33
CA GLY A 471 -20.39 -18.56 0.12
C GLY A 471 -19.37 -18.73 1.24
N ALA A 472 -19.44 -17.86 2.24
CA ALA A 472 -18.50 -17.81 3.35
C ALA A 472 -19.14 -18.23 4.68
N ASP A 473 -18.30 -18.61 5.65
CA ASP A 473 -18.72 -18.79 7.03
C ASP A 473 -19.31 -17.49 7.60
N ALA A 474 -20.35 -17.61 8.43
CA ALA A 474 -20.85 -16.47 9.17
C ALA A 474 -19.86 -16.11 10.31
N THR A 475 -19.30 -14.91 10.25
CA THR A 475 -18.45 -14.32 11.29
C THR A 475 -19.25 -13.33 12.12
N THR A 476 -18.72 -12.99 13.30
CA THR A 476 -19.19 -11.83 14.07
C THR A 476 -18.49 -10.55 13.59
N ASP A 477 -17.27 -10.69 13.04
CA ASP A 477 -16.52 -9.60 12.41
C ASP A 477 -17.25 -9.14 11.14
N THR A 478 -17.80 -7.92 11.18
CA THR A 478 -18.62 -7.31 10.14
C THR A 478 -17.89 -6.14 9.50
N VAL A 479 -17.94 -6.09 8.17
CA VAL A 479 -17.46 -4.95 7.40
C VAL A 479 -18.66 -4.16 6.89
N HIS A 480 -18.82 -2.93 7.38
CA HIS A 480 -19.82 -1.97 6.95
C HIS A 480 -19.31 -1.15 5.76
N HIS A 481 -19.72 -1.52 4.55
CA HIS A 481 -19.31 -0.81 3.33
C HIS A 481 -20.23 0.37 3.01
N ILE A 482 -19.70 1.61 2.98
CA ILE A 482 -20.39 2.84 2.59
C ILE A 482 -19.93 3.32 1.21
N THR A 483 -20.88 3.47 0.29
CA THR A 483 -20.65 3.94 -1.09
C THR A 483 -21.44 5.22 -1.39
N GLY A 484 -21.18 5.83 -2.55
CA GLY A 484 -21.77 7.11 -2.94
C GLY A 484 -23.32 7.14 -2.99
N ASP A 485 -23.95 5.97 -3.16
CA ASP A 485 -25.42 5.84 -3.25
C ASP A 485 -26.11 5.79 -1.88
N PHE A 486 -25.35 5.79 -0.78
CA PHE A 486 -25.86 5.62 0.58
C PHE A 486 -27.05 6.55 0.89
N THR A 487 -26.96 7.82 0.52
CA THR A 487 -28.01 8.81 0.84
C THR A 487 -29.31 8.59 0.07
N ASP A 488 -29.25 8.03 -1.13
CA ASP A 488 -30.42 7.68 -1.93
C ASP A 488 -31.17 6.50 -1.29
N TYR A 489 -30.44 5.50 -0.79
CA TYR A 489 -31.03 4.38 -0.07
C TYR A 489 -31.59 4.80 1.30
N LEU A 490 -30.85 5.62 2.06
CA LEU A 490 -31.29 6.14 3.36
C LEU A 490 -32.64 6.87 3.25
N ALA A 491 -32.90 7.57 2.13
CA ALA A 491 -34.16 8.26 1.90
C ALA A 491 -35.38 7.32 1.83
N GLN A 492 -35.17 6.05 1.45
CA GLN A 492 -36.22 5.02 1.42
C GLN A 492 -36.18 4.12 2.66
N GLU A 493 -34.99 3.88 3.21
CA GLU A 493 -34.74 2.91 4.29
C GLU A 493 -34.11 3.61 5.50
N ALA A 494 -34.95 4.29 6.28
CA ALA A 494 -34.50 5.09 7.43
C ALA A 494 -33.70 4.31 8.50
N GLY A 495 -33.76 2.97 8.49
CA GLY A 495 -32.97 2.10 9.37
C GLY A 495 -31.45 2.16 9.11
N ARG A 496 -31.04 2.54 7.90
CA ARG A 496 -29.62 2.67 7.50
C ARG A 496 -28.86 3.78 8.22
N GLY A 497 -29.57 4.74 8.82
CA GLY A 497 -28.97 5.92 9.44
C GLY A 497 -28.23 5.63 10.75
N THR A 498 -28.15 4.37 11.19
CA THR A 498 -27.45 3.96 12.40
C THR A 498 -26.64 2.70 12.12
N ILE A 499 -25.33 2.76 12.38
CA ILE A 499 -24.40 1.64 12.20
C ILE A 499 -24.16 1.04 13.59
N GLU A 500 -24.50 -0.22 13.79
CA GLU A 500 -24.42 -0.91 15.08
C GLU A 500 -23.58 -2.17 14.96
N ASP A 501 -22.72 -2.39 15.94
CA ASP A 501 -22.18 -3.71 16.27
C ASP A 501 -23.06 -4.28 17.40
N SER A 502 -23.67 -5.45 17.15
CA SER A 502 -24.60 -6.08 18.09
C SER A 502 -24.22 -7.49 18.51
N ASP A 503 -23.19 -8.06 17.88
CA ASP A 503 -22.70 -9.42 18.05
C ASP A 503 -21.24 -9.47 18.54
N GLY A 504 -20.56 -8.32 18.63
CA GLY A 504 -19.15 -8.18 18.94
C GLY A 504 -18.27 -8.68 17.81
N GLY A 505 -16.96 -8.75 18.03
CA GLY A 505 -16.02 -9.11 16.98
C GLY A 505 -15.02 -7.99 16.79
N THR A 506 -14.39 -7.95 15.63
CA THR A 506 -13.60 -6.82 15.15
C THR A 506 -14.25 -6.30 13.89
N ASP A 507 -14.86 -5.13 13.99
CA ASP A 507 -15.71 -4.57 12.95
C ASP A 507 -15.01 -3.42 12.21
N TRP A 508 -15.32 -3.31 10.92
CA TRP A 508 -14.74 -2.32 10.03
C TRP A 508 -15.79 -1.39 9.45
N LEU A 509 -15.46 -0.11 9.36
CA LEU A 509 -16.13 0.83 8.48
C LEU A 509 -15.31 1.01 7.20
N ASN A 510 -15.79 0.52 6.06
CA ASN A 510 -15.13 0.71 4.77
C ASN A 510 -15.82 1.83 3.99
N MET A 511 -15.12 2.96 3.83
CA MET A 511 -15.55 4.15 3.09
C MET A 511 -14.62 4.49 1.92
N ALA A 512 -13.75 3.56 1.52
CA ALA A 512 -12.73 3.78 0.48
C ALA A 512 -13.30 4.19 -0.89
N ALA A 513 -14.56 3.86 -1.16
CA ALA A 513 -15.24 4.24 -2.41
C ALA A 513 -15.64 5.73 -2.50
N LEU A 514 -15.33 6.56 -1.51
CA LEU A 514 -15.76 7.96 -1.45
C LEU A 514 -14.63 8.93 -1.84
N THR A 515 -15.02 10.11 -2.29
CA THR A 515 -14.10 11.20 -2.73
C THR A 515 -14.30 12.50 -1.96
N ASP A 516 -15.43 12.65 -1.26
CA ASP A 516 -15.72 13.81 -0.43
C ASP A 516 -15.16 13.58 0.97
N ALA A 517 -14.63 14.64 1.58
CA ALA A 517 -14.13 14.63 2.96
C ALA A 517 -15.10 13.97 3.96
N ILE A 518 -14.61 12.95 4.64
CA ILE A 518 -15.25 12.16 5.68
C ILE A 518 -14.85 12.74 7.04
N ALA A 519 -15.81 12.86 7.96
CA ALA A 519 -15.48 13.08 9.37
C ALA A 519 -16.26 12.12 10.24
N VAL A 520 -15.55 11.41 11.10
CA VAL A 520 -16.06 10.33 11.92
C VAL A 520 -15.33 10.26 13.24
N THR A 521 -16.10 9.98 14.30
CA THR A 521 -15.56 9.51 15.57
C THR A 521 -16.16 8.13 15.79
N LEU A 522 -15.34 7.12 16.07
CA LEU A 522 -15.79 5.74 16.21
C LEU A 522 -16.63 5.49 17.49
N ALA A 523 -16.70 6.48 18.38
CA ALA A 523 -17.47 6.40 19.61
C ALA A 523 -19.00 6.35 19.40
N SER A 524 -19.68 5.54 20.21
CA SER A 524 -21.14 5.43 20.23
C SER A 524 -21.86 6.79 20.33
N GLY A 525 -22.81 7.02 19.42
CA GLY A 525 -23.60 8.23 19.29
C GLY A 525 -22.96 9.33 18.42
N ALA A 526 -21.74 9.13 17.93
CA ALA A 526 -21.08 10.06 17.01
C ALA A 526 -21.74 10.04 15.62
N ALA A 527 -21.59 11.15 14.90
CA ALA A 527 -22.08 11.27 13.52
C ALA A 527 -20.98 10.84 12.54
N ILE A 528 -21.39 10.20 11.45
CA ILE A 528 -20.57 10.03 10.25
C ILE A 528 -21.02 11.11 9.27
N THR A 529 -20.10 11.98 8.85
CA THR A 529 -20.39 13.03 7.89
C THR A 529 -19.52 12.90 6.64
N VAL A 530 -20.10 13.16 5.47
CA VAL A 530 -19.40 13.16 4.17
C VAL A 530 -19.74 14.46 3.46
N GLY A 531 -18.74 15.20 3.00
CA GLY A 531 -18.93 16.54 2.42
C GLY A 531 -19.61 17.52 3.39
N GLY A 532 -19.43 17.32 4.70
CA GLY A 532 -20.07 18.09 5.78
C GLY A 532 -21.56 17.80 6.00
N THR A 533 -22.12 16.78 5.31
CA THR A 533 -23.50 16.33 5.51
C THR A 533 -23.51 15.05 6.34
N GLN A 534 -24.31 14.99 7.40
CA GLN A 534 -24.46 13.76 8.18
C GLN A 534 -25.16 12.68 7.35
N TRP A 535 -24.48 11.56 7.18
CA TRP A 535 -24.99 10.37 6.51
C TRP A 535 -25.57 9.39 7.55
N ALA A 536 -24.80 9.05 8.57
CA ALA A 536 -25.20 8.09 9.60
C ALA A 536 -24.76 8.53 11.00
N SER A 537 -24.99 7.67 11.99
CA SER A 537 -24.40 7.76 13.32
C SER A 537 -23.94 6.39 13.79
N ILE A 538 -22.87 6.34 14.57
CA ILE A 538 -22.47 5.13 15.30
C ILE A 538 -23.51 4.87 16.39
N GLY A 539 -24.11 3.68 16.39
CA GLY A 539 -25.12 3.24 17.32
C GLY A 539 -24.51 2.60 18.57
N SER A 540 -25.12 1.52 19.08
CA SER A 540 -24.50 0.70 20.12
C SER A 540 -23.50 -0.29 19.52
N GLY A 541 -22.50 -0.67 20.31
CA GLY A 541 -21.39 -1.51 19.85
C GLY A 541 -20.08 -0.73 19.81
N LEU A 542 -19.01 -1.40 19.40
CA LEU A 542 -17.72 -0.79 19.07
C LEU A 542 -17.48 -1.06 17.59
N ILE A 543 -17.09 -0.03 16.84
CA ILE A 543 -16.49 -0.20 15.51
C ILE A 543 -15.03 0.15 15.72
N GLU A 544 -14.15 -0.85 15.71
CA GLU A 544 -12.75 -0.66 16.07
C GLU A 544 -11.93 -0.06 14.93
N ASN A 545 -12.32 -0.36 13.68
CA ASN A 545 -11.47 -0.10 12.53
C ASN A 545 -12.18 0.68 11.43
N ILE A 546 -11.39 1.36 10.61
CA ILE A 546 -11.91 2.18 9.52
C ILE A 546 -10.92 2.28 8.36
N ALA A 547 -11.47 2.25 7.14
CA ALA A 547 -10.79 2.65 5.91
C ALA A 547 -11.55 3.85 5.31
N THR A 548 -10.89 4.98 5.06
CA THR A 548 -11.50 6.17 4.44
C THR A 548 -11.11 6.36 2.96
N GLY A 549 -11.54 7.45 2.33
CA GLY A 549 -11.52 7.63 0.86
C GLY A 549 -10.53 8.68 0.39
N ASP A 550 -10.64 9.13 -0.86
CA ASP A 550 -9.71 10.11 -1.47
C ASP A 550 -10.01 11.58 -1.05
N GLY A 551 -10.67 11.79 0.09
CA GLY A 551 -11.05 13.10 0.61
C GLY A 551 -10.16 13.51 1.77
N ASN A 552 -10.13 14.81 2.11
CA ASN A 552 -9.48 15.28 3.34
C ASN A 552 -10.30 14.85 4.56
N ASP A 553 -9.96 13.71 5.10
CA ASP A 553 -10.73 12.98 6.09
C ASP A 553 -10.30 13.37 7.51
N THR A 554 -11.19 13.13 8.46
CA THR A 554 -10.94 13.34 9.89
C THR A 554 -11.47 12.17 10.68
N VAL A 555 -10.56 11.38 11.22
CA VAL A 555 -10.87 10.19 12.00
C VAL A 555 -10.50 10.41 13.45
N THR A 556 -11.41 10.04 14.35
CA THR A 556 -11.11 9.93 15.78
C THR A 556 -11.44 8.52 16.24
N GLY A 557 -10.44 7.80 16.74
CA GLY A 557 -10.54 6.46 17.26
C GLY A 557 -11.21 6.38 18.63
N LEU A 558 -10.94 5.28 19.33
CA LEU A 558 -11.51 4.90 20.61
C LEU A 558 -10.44 5.02 21.71
N GLY A 559 -10.58 4.24 22.78
CA GLY A 559 -9.54 4.06 23.79
C GLY A 559 -9.09 2.59 23.87
N ASP A 560 -9.39 1.83 22.82
CA ASP A 560 -9.06 0.44 22.56
C ASP A 560 -8.34 0.41 21.21
N ASP A 561 -7.48 -0.59 20.98
CA ASP A 561 -6.67 -0.75 19.76
C ASP A 561 -7.51 -0.58 18.47
N ASN A 562 -7.13 0.36 17.62
CA ASN A 562 -7.77 0.67 16.35
C ASN A 562 -6.84 0.40 15.17
N HIS A 563 -7.43 -0.03 14.06
CA HIS A 563 -6.77 -0.02 12.75
C HIS A 563 -7.42 1.07 11.89
N ILE A 564 -6.67 2.13 11.63
CA ILE A 564 -7.11 3.29 10.87
C ILE A 564 -6.29 3.35 9.59
N VAL A 565 -6.98 3.25 8.45
CA VAL A 565 -6.38 3.49 7.14
C VAL A 565 -7.11 4.66 6.51
N THR A 566 -6.37 5.69 6.12
CA THR A 566 -6.95 6.78 5.33
C THR A 566 -6.56 6.65 3.86
N GLY A 567 -7.34 7.30 3.00
CA GLY A 567 -7.10 7.27 1.57
C GLY A 567 -6.18 8.41 1.16
N ARG A 568 -6.35 8.92 -0.05
CA ARG A 568 -5.61 10.10 -0.50
C ARG A 568 -6.16 11.37 0.14
N GLY A 569 -5.30 12.38 0.25
CA GLY A 569 -5.66 13.74 0.64
C GLY A 569 -5.22 14.04 2.06
N ASN A 570 -5.04 15.32 2.39
CA ASN A 570 -4.53 15.71 3.71
C ASN A 570 -5.53 15.39 4.82
N ASP A 571 -5.22 14.35 5.57
CA ASP A 571 -6.04 13.73 6.58
C ASP A 571 -5.67 14.17 7.99
N ARG A 572 -6.60 13.97 8.92
CA ARG A 572 -6.40 14.22 10.34
C ARG A 572 -6.84 13.02 11.16
N ILE A 573 -5.89 12.42 11.86
CA ILE A 573 -6.11 11.23 12.67
C ILE A 573 -5.84 11.56 14.15
N ASP A 574 -6.74 11.10 15.01
CA ASP A 574 -6.60 11.11 16.48
C ASP A 574 -7.02 9.72 16.96
N ALA A 575 -6.08 8.77 17.04
CA ALA A 575 -6.37 7.36 17.28
C ALA A 575 -6.78 7.11 18.74
N GLY A 576 -6.14 7.80 19.67
CA GLY A 576 -6.64 8.04 21.01
C GLY A 576 -5.85 7.28 22.07
N ALA A 577 -6.30 6.09 22.45
CA ALA A 577 -5.52 5.21 23.30
C ALA A 577 -5.76 3.76 22.88
N GLY A 578 -4.87 2.86 23.27
CA GLY A 578 -4.80 1.52 22.69
C GLY A 578 -3.50 1.40 21.90
N ASP A 579 -3.09 0.17 21.59
CA ASP A 579 -1.95 -0.06 20.68
C ASP A 579 -2.50 0.04 19.23
N ASP A 580 -2.45 1.23 18.65
CA ASP A 580 -3.11 1.57 17.38
C ASP A 580 -2.21 1.26 16.16
N THR A 581 -2.83 0.91 15.03
CA THR A 581 -2.17 0.75 13.72
C THR A 581 -2.75 1.76 12.74
N ILE A 582 -1.89 2.62 12.18
CA ILE A 582 -2.27 3.76 11.36
C ILE A 582 -1.51 3.72 10.04
N ASP A 583 -2.24 3.84 8.93
CA ASP A 583 -1.71 4.07 7.58
C ASP A 583 -2.40 5.33 7.03
N ALA A 584 -1.64 6.41 6.86
CA ALA A 584 -2.13 7.70 6.37
C ALA A 584 -2.03 7.88 4.85
N ALA A 585 -1.44 6.90 4.15
CA ALA A 585 -1.34 6.82 2.70
C ALA A 585 -0.57 7.95 1.97
N GLN A 586 -1.23 8.95 1.38
CA GLN A 586 -0.58 9.95 0.52
C GLN A 586 -1.13 11.34 0.81
N ASP A 587 -0.30 12.36 0.58
CA ASP A 587 -0.47 13.79 0.85
C ASP A 587 -0.12 14.18 2.30
N ASP A 588 -0.15 15.48 2.64
CA ASP A 588 0.37 15.94 3.94
C ASP A 588 -0.64 15.69 5.08
N ASP A 589 -0.31 14.80 6.00
CA ASP A 589 -1.20 14.30 7.05
C ASP A 589 -0.84 14.80 8.46
N LEU A 590 -1.83 14.70 9.35
CA LEU A 590 -1.65 15.01 10.77
C LEU A 590 -2.18 13.89 11.64
N VAL A 591 -1.25 13.14 12.24
CA VAL A 591 -1.51 11.97 13.07
C VAL A 591 -1.20 12.26 14.53
N LEU A 592 -2.18 12.01 15.39
CA LEU A 592 -1.99 11.89 16.84
C LEU A 592 -2.31 10.44 17.20
N ALA A 593 -1.29 9.63 17.51
CA ALA A 593 -1.48 8.21 17.79
C ALA A 593 -2.04 8.03 19.23
N GLY A 594 -1.37 8.62 20.22
CA GLY A 594 -1.96 8.93 21.51
C GLY A 594 -1.33 8.17 22.66
N ALA A 595 -1.95 7.09 23.14
CA ALA A 595 -1.41 6.35 24.29
C ALA A 595 -1.54 4.84 24.09
N GLY A 596 -0.41 4.16 24.05
CA GLY A 596 -0.28 2.75 23.67
C GLY A 596 1.02 2.59 22.90
N ASN A 597 1.35 1.39 22.46
CA ASN A 597 2.49 1.17 21.57
C ASN A 597 1.97 1.20 20.14
N ASP A 598 2.05 2.36 19.51
CA ASP A 598 1.40 2.63 18.25
C ASP A 598 2.33 2.32 17.07
N SER A 599 1.76 1.90 15.95
CA SER A 599 2.45 1.70 14.68
C SER A 599 1.88 2.67 13.65
N VAL A 600 2.68 3.64 13.25
CA VAL A 600 2.27 4.69 12.29
C VAL A 600 3.12 4.61 11.04
N ASP A 601 2.45 4.40 9.92
CA ASP A 601 2.95 4.69 8.58
C ASP A 601 2.30 6.00 8.12
N ALA A 602 3.09 7.07 8.04
CA ALA A 602 2.61 8.37 7.60
C ALA A 602 2.46 8.43 6.06
N GLY A 603 3.09 7.51 5.34
CA GLY A 603 3.01 7.45 3.89
C GLY A 603 3.78 8.57 3.20
N GLY A 604 3.26 9.07 2.07
CA GLY A 604 3.97 10.08 1.28
C GLY A 604 3.39 11.47 1.43
N GLY A 605 4.07 12.41 2.06
CA GLY A 605 3.56 13.74 2.31
C GLY A 605 4.58 14.61 3.04
N ALA A 606 4.20 15.80 3.47
CA ALA A 606 4.94 16.50 4.52
C ALA A 606 4.18 16.34 5.83
N ASP A 607 4.42 15.23 6.51
CA ASP A 607 3.55 14.73 7.55
C ASP A 607 3.91 15.25 8.93
N THR A 608 2.94 15.25 9.83
CA THR A 608 3.15 15.58 11.24
C THR A 608 2.57 14.48 12.11
N VAL A 609 3.44 13.77 12.83
CA VAL A 609 3.08 12.63 13.67
C VAL A 609 3.52 12.88 15.12
N ASP A 610 2.61 12.63 16.05
CA ASP A 610 2.86 12.60 17.50
C ASP A 610 2.45 11.20 18.01
N GLY A 611 3.43 10.38 18.40
CA GLY A 611 3.24 9.03 18.95
C GLY A 611 2.56 9.07 20.31
N GLY A 612 3.04 9.95 21.18
CA GLY A 612 2.40 10.26 22.44
C GLY A 612 2.99 9.48 23.60
N ALA A 613 2.36 8.41 24.07
CA ALA A 613 2.83 7.67 25.24
C ALA A 613 2.79 6.15 25.03
N GLY A 614 3.95 5.52 25.02
CA GLY A 614 4.18 4.09 24.88
C GLY A 614 5.46 3.87 24.10
N ASN A 615 5.64 2.70 23.49
CA ASN A 615 6.82 2.46 22.64
C ASN A 615 6.35 2.44 21.19
N ASP A 616 6.44 3.58 20.54
CA ASP A 616 5.82 3.83 19.25
C ASP A 616 6.81 3.54 18.11
N SER A 617 6.27 3.12 16.97
CA SER A 617 7.02 2.91 15.74
C SER A 617 6.45 3.81 14.66
N ILE A 618 7.20 4.83 14.26
CA ILE A 618 6.75 5.88 13.34
C ILE A 618 7.66 5.90 12.11
N PHE A 619 7.04 5.77 10.94
CA PHE A 619 7.68 5.88 9.62
C PHE A 619 7.12 7.11 8.90
N GLY A 620 7.99 8.04 8.51
CA GLY A 620 7.66 9.25 7.73
C GLY A 620 7.70 9.06 6.22
N ASP A 621 8.45 8.06 5.73
CA ASP A 621 8.50 7.67 4.32
C ASP A 621 8.96 8.80 3.35
N TRP A 622 8.05 9.42 2.60
CA TRP A 622 8.39 10.35 1.51
C TRP A 622 7.90 11.75 1.80
N GLY A 623 8.82 12.60 2.25
CA GLY A 623 8.70 14.04 2.13
C GLY A 623 9.41 14.71 3.29
N ALA A 624 8.83 15.78 3.83
CA ALA A 624 9.54 16.58 4.83
C ALA A 624 8.76 16.54 6.14
N ASP A 625 9.09 15.53 6.95
CA ASP A 625 8.21 15.07 8.02
C ASP A 625 8.62 15.63 9.38
N SER A 626 7.63 15.73 10.26
CA SER A 626 7.80 16.13 11.66
C SER A 626 7.30 15.01 12.55
N LEU A 627 8.22 14.23 13.11
CA LEU A 627 7.93 13.04 13.90
C LEU A 627 8.32 13.28 15.36
N THR A 628 7.38 13.03 16.28
CA THR A 628 7.62 13.08 17.73
C THR A 628 7.23 11.74 18.34
N GLY A 629 8.15 11.09 19.07
CA GLY A 629 7.91 9.83 19.77
C GLY A 629 7.05 10.05 21.01
N GLY A 630 7.54 10.88 21.94
CA GLY A 630 6.80 11.28 23.12
C GLY A 630 7.36 10.62 24.37
N ALA A 631 6.66 9.68 24.98
CA ALA A 631 7.10 9.04 26.23
C ALA A 631 7.13 7.52 26.11
N GLY A 632 8.32 6.94 26.25
CA GLY A 632 8.61 5.51 26.19
C GLY A 632 9.80 5.30 25.26
N ASN A 633 10.00 4.09 24.74
CA ASN A 633 11.15 3.79 23.91
C ASN A 633 10.71 3.70 22.45
N ASP A 634 10.85 4.80 21.73
CA ASP A 634 10.25 5.00 20.42
C ASP A 634 11.24 4.71 19.28
N THR A 635 10.71 4.37 18.11
CA THR A 635 11.47 4.19 16.88
C THR A 635 10.91 5.13 15.82
N LEU A 636 11.71 6.11 15.40
CA LEU A 636 11.34 7.11 14.41
C LEU A 636 12.24 6.99 13.18
N ILE A 637 11.64 6.93 11.99
CA ILE A 637 12.35 6.86 10.71
C ILE A 637 11.79 7.92 9.77
N GLY A 638 12.61 8.90 9.38
CA GLY A 638 12.23 9.98 8.44
C GLY A 638 12.37 9.61 6.95
N ASP A 639 13.24 8.66 6.63
CA ASP A 639 13.54 8.19 5.27
C ASP A 639 14.05 9.26 4.29
N SER A 640 13.19 10.07 3.67
CA SER A 640 13.63 11.00 2.62
C SER A 640 12.89 12.32 2.57
N ALA A 641 13.45 13.39 3.15
CA ALA A 641 13.89 14.58 2.43
C ALA A 641 14.46 15.63 3.39
N PHE A 642 13.68 16.18 4.29
CA PHE A 642 14.17 17.07 5.33
C PHE A 642 13.29 16.79 6.52
N ASP A 643 13.78 15.96 7.41
CA ASP A 643 12.94 15.38 8.44
C ASP A 643 13.35 15.96 9.79
N THR A 644 12.36 16.19 10.65
CA THR A 644 12.55 16.61 12.04
C THR A 644 12.03 15.51 12.95
N LEU A 645 12.94 14.88 13.69
CA LEU A 645 12.65 13.78 14.60
C LEU A 645 12.96 14.22 16.05
N GLU A 646 12.02 14.02 16.96
CA GLU A 646 12.12 14.29 18.41
C GLU A 646 11.74 13.00 19.16
N GLY A 647 12.69 12.41 19.91
CA GLY A 647 12.50 11.16 20.66
C GLY A 647 11.57 11.38 21.85
N GLY A 648 12.04 12.15 22.84
CA GLY A 648 11.26 12.56 23.99
C GLY A 648 11.78 11.94 25.29
N ASP A 649 10.88 11.42 26.14
CA ASP A 649 11.24 10.74 27.38
C ASP A 649 11.45 9.23 27.10
N GLY A 650 12.68 8.73 27.11
CA GLY A 650 12.97 7.29 27.12
C GLY A 650 14.13 6.92 26.21
N ASN A 651 14.33 5.63 25.94
CA ASN A 651 15.49 5.19 25.16
C ASN A 651 15.08 5.00 23.69
N ASP A 652 15.30 6.02 22.89
CA ASP A 652 14.74 6.13 21.54
C ASP A 652 15.75 5.76 20.44
N SER A 653 15.20 5.43 19.27
CA SER A 653 15.95 5.11 18.06
C SER A 653 15.49 5.98 16.91
N LEU A 654 16.29 6.99 16.56
CA LEU A 654 15.98 7.96 15.50
C LEU A 654 16.85 7.71 14.26
N VAL A 655 16.22 7.63 13.09
CA VAL A 655 16.88 7.47 11.79
C VAL A 655 16.42 8.56 10.83
N GLY A 656 17.31 9.49 10.46
CA GLY A 656 17.02 10.59 9.53
C GLY A 656 16.82 10.08 8.11
N GLY A 657 17.90 9.57 7.49
CA GLY A 657 17.83 8.92 6.18
C GLY A 657 18.57 9.71 5.11
N THR A 658 17.87 10.19 4.10
CA THR A 658 18.43 11.04 3.05
C THR A 658 17.84 12.43 3.17
N GLY A 659 18.66 13.44 3.42
CA GLY A 659 18.07 14.75 3.61
C GLY A 659 19.02 15.78 4.16
N ALA A 660 18.51 16.78 4.86
CA ALA A 660 19.34 17.62 5.73
C ALA A 660 18.69 17.61 7.11
N ASP A 661 18.74 16.47 7.78
CA ASP A 661 17.76 16.13 8.80
C ASP A 661 18.10 16.75 10.15
N ARG A 662 17.08 16.91 11.00
CA ARG A 662 17.22 17.33 12.39
C ARG A 662 16.75 16.20 13.30
N LEU A 663 17.64 15.68 14.14
CA LEU A 663 17.33 14.67 15.13
C LEU A 663 17.60 15.22 16.53
N ASP A 664 16.70 14.97 17.48
CA ASP A 664 16.81 15.35 18.90
C ASP A 664 16.38 14.15 19.77
N GLY A 665 17.28 13.60 20.57
CA GLY A 665 16.98 12.49 21.49
C GLY A 665 16.23 12.94 22.74
N ASP A 666 16.36 14.22 23.11
CA ASP A 666 15.87 14.80 24.37
C ASP A 666 16.50 14.22 25.64
N GLY A 667 16.02 13.10 26.18
CA GLY A 667 16.50 12.59 27.45
C GLY A 667 16.41 11.09 27.61
N ASP A 668 17.19 10.55 28.56
CA ASP A 668 17.58 9.15 28.63
C ASP A 668 18.57 8.77 27.51
N ASN A 669 18.83 7.48 27.27
CA ASN A 669 19.97 7.06 26.44
C ASN A 669 19.50 6.64 25.04
N ASP A 670 19.85 7.43 24.04
CA ASP A 670 19.29 7.36 22.69
C ASP A 670 20.27 6.82 21.64
N THR A 671 19.72 6.41 20.51
CA THR A 671 20.47 5.98 19.33
C THR A 671 20.05 6.82 18.13
N LEU A 672 20.96 7.67 17.64
CA LEU A 672 20.68 8.63 16.57
C LEU A 672 21.53 8.34 15.32
N LEU A 673 20.85 8.16 14.17
CA LEU A 673 21.43 7.82 12.88
C LEU A 673 20.92 8.77 11.78
N SER A 674 21.59 9.89 11.51
CA SER A 674 21.12 10.82 10.47
C SER A 674 21.43 10.38 9.03
N ASN A 675 22.43 9.52 8.84
CA ASN A 675 22.81 8.86 7.57
C ASN A 675 23.43 9.73 6.46
N THR A 676 22.65 10.43 5.64
CA THR A 676 23.24 11.18 4.51
C THR A 676 22.58 12.52 4.38
N GLY A 677 23.40 13.58 4.34
CA GLY A 677 22.81 14.89 4.38
C GLY A 677 23.76 15.99 4.77
N VAL A 678 23.20 17.03 5.36
CA VAL A 678 23.93 18.05 6.13
C VAL A 678 23.07 18.19 7.36
N ASP A 679 23.36 17.37 8.34
CA ASP A 679 22.41 17.03 9.39
C ASP A 679 22.73 17.80 10.68
N THR A 680 21.73 17.94 11.54
CA THR A 680 21.89 18.49 12.88
C THR A 680 21.35 17.49 13.90
N VAL A 681 22.22 16.98 14.77
CA VAL A 681 21.91 15.91 15.71
C VAL A 681 22.19 16.37 17.15
N PHE A 682 21.20 16.24 18.01
CA PHE A 682 21.28 16.51 19.45
C PHE A 682 21.01 15.21 20.21
N GLY A 683 21.95 14.74 21.02
CA GLY A 683 21.76 13.59 21.91
C GLY A 683 20.77 13.95 23.02
N GLY A 684 21.13 14.96 23.81
CA GLY A 684 20.26 15.47 24.87
C GLY A 684 20.82 15.14 26.24
N ALA A 685 20.07 14.44 27.08
CA ALA A 685 20.49 14.09 28.42
C ALA A 685 20.47 12.57 28.65
N GLY A 686 21.63 11.91 28.60
CA GLY A 686 21.84 10.50 28.86
C GLY A 686 23.12 10.06 28.19
N ASP A 687 23.42 8.76 28.22
CA ASP A 687 24.59 8.25 27.51
C ASP A 687 24.20 7.89 26.07
N ASP A 688 24.41 8.82 25.12
CA ASP A 688 23.87 8.72 23.77
C ASP A 688 24.83 8.07 22.77
N TRP A 689 24.27 7.45 21.73
CA TRP A 689 25.01 6.91 20.61
C TRP A 689 24.62 7.62 19.31
N ILE A 690 25.55 8.38 18.73
CA ILE A 690 25.31 9.25 17.58
C ILE A 690 26.20 8.86 16.39
N SER A 691 25.62 8.77 15.20
CA SER A 691 26.36 8.68 13.94
C SER A 691 25.72 9.51 12.82
N SER A 692 26.41 10.56 12.37
CA SER A 692 25.84 11.51 11.39
C SER A 692 26.02 11.13 9.91
N GLY A 693 26.98 10.24 9.59
CA GLY A 693 27.02 9.68 8.24
C GLY A 693 27.82 10.49 7.21
N ASN A 694 27.23 10.80 6.06
CA ASN A 694 27.92 11.61 5.05
C ASN A 694 27.34 13.02 5.04
N GLY A 695 28.14 14.04 5.30
CA GLY A 695 27.61 15.39 5.36
C GLY A 695 28.56 16.40 5.94
N ALA A 696 28.13 17.64 6.12
CA ALA A 696 28.89 18.60 6.91
C ALA A 696 28.09 18.86 8.17
N ASP A 697 28.19 17.91 9.09
CA ASP A 697 27.16 17.71 10.10
C ASP A 697 27.45 18.49 11.39
N ILE A 698 26.40 18.75 12.15
CA ILE A 698 26.49 19.35 13.49
C ILE A 698 26.00 18.31 14.49
N ILE A 699 26.86 17.94 15.43
CA ILE A 699 26.58 16.99 16.50
C ILE A 699 26.80 17.67 17.86
N ASP A 700 25.82 17.56 18.75
CA ASP A 700 25.89 17.95 20.16
C ASP A 700 25.45 16.75 21.01
N GLY A 701 26.36 16.16 21.79
CA GLY A 701 26.08 15.01 22.67
C GLY A 701 25.16 15.41 23.80
N GLY A 702 25.59 16.34 24.65
CA GLY A 702 24.76 16.96 25.66
C GLY A 702 25.22 16.66 27.08
N GLU A 703 24.34 16.15 27.95
CA GLU A 703 24.69 15.68 29.29
C GLU A 703 24.78 14.14 29.30
N GLY A 704 25.86 13.55 29.79
CA GLY A 704 26.05 12.09 29.89
C GLY A 704 27.34 11.63 29.24
N ASP A 705 27.67 10.34 29.34
CA ASP A 705 28.89 9.80 28.73
C ASP A 705 28.60 9.39 27.27
N ASP A 706 28.82 10.31 26.32
CA ASP A 706 28.33 10.16 24.94
C ASP A 706 29.32 9.46 23.99
N PHE A 707 28.78 8.87 22.92
CA PHE A 707 29.55 8.34 21.81
C PHE A 707 29.10 8.95 20.49
N ALA A 708 29.99 9.69 19.81
CA ALA A 708 29.66 10.37 18.54
C ALA A 708 30.67 10.09 17.41
N ILE A 709 30.16 9.83 16.21
CA ILE A 709 30.98 9.65 14.99
C ILE A 709 30.45 10.53 13.84
N GLY A 710 31.27 11.48 13.36
CA GLY A 710 30.98 12.34 12.19
C GLY A 710 31.07 11.62 10.84
N ARG A 711 31.97 10.62 10.74
CA ARG A 711 32.24 9.78 9.55
C ARG A 711 32.84 10.53 8.38
N THR A 712 32.05 11.14 7.48
CA THR A 712 32.64 11.83 6.33
C THR A 712 32.09 13.23 6.14
N GLY A 713 33.00 14.19 6.03
CA GLY A 713 32.76 15.49 5.46
C GLY A 713 33.44 16.62 6.22
N THR A 714 32.71 17.50 6.89
CA THR A 714 33.33 18.62 7.64
C THR A 714 32.44 18.87 8.82
N ASP A 715 32.75 18.17 9.90
CA ASP A 715 31.80 17.95 10.97
C ASP A 715 32.15 18.83 12.17
N SER A 716 31.11 19.30 12.88
CA SER A 716 31.22 20.03 14.13
C SER A 716 30.67 19.15 15.25
N ILE A 717 31.55 18.60 16.08
CA ILE A 717 31.20 17.67 17.15
C ILE A 717 31.46 18.33 18.50
N ASN A 718 30.45 18.37 19.36
CA ASN A 718 30.55 18.78 20.76
C ASN A 718 30.09 17.61 21.65
N GLY A 719 30.93 17.13 22.56
CA GLY A 719 30.57 16.07 23.51
C GLY A 719 29.63 16.62 24.58
N GLY A 720 30.03 17.69 25.26
CA GLY A 720 29.20 18.36 26.24
C GLY A 720 29.68 18.08 27.66
N ALA A 721 28.88 17.39 28.46
CA ALA A 721 29.18 17.13 29.86
C ALA A 721 29.14 15.64 30.19
N GLY A 722 30.30 15.03 30.40
CA GLY A 722 30.47 13.63 30.71
C GLY A 722 31.83 13.17 30.21
N ASN A 723 32.08 11.87 30.18
CA ASN A 723 33.32 11.32 29.64
C ASN A 723 33.04 10.82 28.22
N ASP A 724 33.24 11.68 27.25
CA ASP A 724 32.74 11.47 25.89
C ASP A 724 33.75 10.73 25.02
N SER A 725 33.25 10.01 24.01
CA SER A 725 34.03 9.30 23.00
C SER A 725 33.70 9.81 21.60
N LEU A 726 34.54 10.71 21.09
CA LEU A 726 34.29 11.49 19.89
C LEU A 726 35.22 11.11 18.73
N TYR A 727 34.65 10.87 17.54
CA TYR A 727 35.38 10.47 16.34
C TYR A 727 35.02 11.34 15.12
N GLY A 728 35.91 12.22 14.66
CA GLY A 728 35.70 13.00 13.43
C GLY A 728 35.74 12.13 12.16
N SER A 729 36.70 11.21 12.12
CA SER A 729 36.95 10.24 11.04
C SER A 729 37.56 10.84 9.77
N ALA A 730 36.78 11.31 8.80
CA ALA A 730 37.31 11.79 7.53
C ALA A 730 36.73 13.15 7.18
N GLY A 731 37.52 14.21 7.24
CA GLY A 731 36.96 15.52 7.05
C GLY A 731 37.87 16.61 7.56
N ILE A 732 37.42 17.86 7.46
CA ILE A 732 38.04 18.93 8.24
C ILE A 732 37.09 19.14 9.41
N ASP A 733 37.45 18.61 10.56
CA ASP A 733 36.51 18.48 11.67
C ASP A 733 36.84 19.48 12.79
N THR A 734 35.81 19.95 13.48
CA THR A 734 35.94 20.71 14.72
C THR A 734 35.34 19.89 15.85
N ILE A 735 36.16 19.47 16.80
CA ILE A 735 35.77 18.58 17.88
C ILE A 735 36.06 19.23 19.23
N THR A 736 35.04 19.25 20.08
CA THR A 736 35.10 19.78 21.45
C THR A 736 34.66 18.68 22.40
N GLY A 737 35.52 18.28 23.34
CA GLY A 737 35.20 17.32 24.42
C GLY A 737 34.16 17.92 25.36
N GLY A 738 34.58 18.87 26.18
CA GLY A 738 33.67 19.63 27.04
C GLY A 738 34.06 19.54 28.50
N THR A 739 33.22 18.97 29.35
CA THR A 739 33.56 18.75 30.76
C THR A 739 33.54 17.27 31.10
N GLY A 740 34.61 16.75 31.69
CA GLY A 740 34.78 15.34 32.04
C GLY A 740 36.07 14.80 31.45
N ASP A 741 36.39 13.53 31.62
CA ASP A 741 37.64 12.96 31.09
C ASP A 741 37.37 12.38 29.68
N ASP A 742 37.61 13.16 28.62
CA ASP A 742 37.15 12.84 27.26
C ASP A 742 38.17 12.04 26.44
N TYR A 743 37.67 11.28 25.45
CA TYR A 743 38.47 10.67 24.40
C TYR A 743 38.09 11.23 23.03
N VAL A 744 39.06 11.81 22.32
CA VAL A 744 38.86 12.37 20.98
C VAL A 744 39.83 11.74 19.98
N SER A 745 39.30 11.29 18.85
CA SER A 745 40.08 10.84 17.68
C SER A 745 39.65 11.62 16.44
N ALA A 746 40.46 12.60 16.02
CA ALA A 746 40.09 13.57 15.00
C ALA A 746 39.96 12.91 13.61
N GLY A 747 41.02 12.25 13.14
CA GLY A 747 40.92 11.30 12.04
C GLY A 747 41.83 11.67 10.88
N SER A 748 41.28 12.19 9.79
CA SER A 748 42.07 12.51 8.60
C SER A 748 41.76 13.88 8.04
N ALA A 749 42.80 14.57 7.60
CA ALA A 749 42.84 15.95 7.11
C ALA A 749 43.06 16.94 8.25
N TRP A 750 42.78 18.23 8.04
CA TRP A 750 43.17 19.26 8.98
C TRP A 750 42.07 19.43 10.02
N ASP A 751 42.35 19.10 11.28
CA ASP A 751 41.33 19.10 12.33
C ASP A 751 41.62 20.12 13.45
N LEU A 752 40.54 20.52 14.13
CA LEU A 752 40.55 21.43 15.27
C LEU A 752 39.96 20.72 16.50
N VAL A 753 40.78 20.43 17.50
CA VAL A 753 40.41 19.64 18.69
C VAL A 753 40.61 20.45 19.97
N PHE A 754 39.60 20.45 20.84
CA PHE A 754 39.63 21.03 22.17
C PHE A 754 39.13 20.03 23.22
N GLY A 755 39.93 19.65 24.22
CA GLY A 755 39.50 18.83 25.36
C GLY A 755 38.62 19.62 26.34
N ASN A 756 39.04 20.84 26.65
CA ASN A 756 38.44 21.76 27.63
C ASN A 756 38.71 21.38 29.09
N SER A 757 37.78 20.79 29.84
CA SER A 757 37.94 20.59 31.29
C SER A 757 37.91 19.11 31.62
N GLY A 758 39.02 18.52 32.02
CA GLY A 758 39.12 17.07 32.04
C GLY A 758 40.54 16.56 32.13
N ASN A 759 40.73 15.27 32.37
CA ASN A 759 41.99 14.62 32.02
C ASN A 759 41.79 13.91 30.67
N ASP A 760 41.99 14.66 29.59
CA ASP A 760 41.54 14.26 28.27
C ASP A 760 42.59 13.42 27.53
N THR A 761 42.13 12.55 26.63
CA THR A 761 42.96 11.81 25.69
C THR A 761 42.63 12.24 24.27
N LEU A 762 43.53 12.99 23.64
CA LEU A 762 43.29 13.65 22.35
C LEU A 762 44.25 13.14 21.28
N GLU A 763 43.71 12.64 20.16
CA GLU A 763 44.47 12.12 19.02
C GLU A 763 44.16 12.91 17.74
N GLY A 764 45.13 13.68 17.22
CA GLY A 764 45.02 14.39 15.93
C GLY A 764 45.02 13.45 14.72
N ASN A 765 45.72 12.31 14.81
CA ASN A 765 45.83 11.28 13.78
C ASN A 765 46.54 11.72 12.50
N PHE A 766 45.85 11.91 11.37
CA PHE A 766 46.47 12.26 10.09
C PHE A 766 46.07 13.67 9.68
N GLY A 767 47.00 14.60 9.57
CA GLY A 767 46.56 15.95 9.34
C GLY A 767 47.65 16.99 9.42
N SER A 768 47.32 18.15 9.94
CA SER A 768 48.27 19.20 10.29
C SER A 768 47.61 19.97 11.43
N ASP A 769 47.36 19.27 12.52
CA ASP A 769 46.18 19.49 13.34
C ASP A 769 46.43 20.55 14.41
N PHE A 770 45.34 21.15 14.91
CA PHE A 770 45.39 21.95 16.12
C PHE A 770 44.73 21.17 17.25
N VAL A 771 45.46 20.89 18.32
CA VAL A 771 44.96 20.16 19.48
C VAL A 771 45.27 20.93 20.76
N SER A 772 44.25 21.19 21.57
CA SER A 772 44.37 21.85 22.88
C SER A 772 43.74 20.98 23.97
N GLY A 773 44.50 20.61 25.00
CA GLY A 773 44.03 19.88 26.18
C GLY A 773 43.06 20.71 27.00
N GLY A 774 43.56 21.74 27.69
CA GLY A 774 42.72 22.67 28.46
C GLY A 774 43.06 22.62 29.94
N GLU A 775 42.08 22.45 30.82
CA GLU A 775 42.27 22.28 32.26
C GLU A 775 42.31 20.79 32.63
N GLY A 776 43.37 20.32 33.29
CA GLY A 776 43.51 18.97 33.85
C GLY A 776 44.79 18.29 33.36
N ASN A 777 44.95 16.97 33.50
CA ASN A 777 46.19 16.31 33.08
C ASN A 777 45.96 15.54 31.79
N ASP A 778 46.35 16.12 30.67
CA ASP A 778 45.95 15.66 29.35
C ASP A 778 47.01 14.76 28.69
N SER A 779 46.54 13.88 27.80
CA SER A 779 47.36 13.02 26.96
C SER A 779 47.10 13.34 25.48
N ILE A 780 48.03 14.05 24.85
CA ILE A 780 47.90 14.54 23.47
C ILE A 780 48.84 13.77 22.53
N LEU A 781 48.29 13.28 21.42
CA LEU A 781 49.00 12.62 20.33
C LEU A 781 48.73 13.39 19.02
N GLY A 782 49.72 14.11 18.49
CA GLY A 782 49.59 14.86 17.22
C GLY A 782 49.34 13.93 16.04
N GLY A 783 50.31 13.07 15.75
CA GLY A 783 50.15 11.98 14.79
C GLY A 783 51.05 12.15 13.57
N THR A 784 50.48 12.29 12.38
CA THR A 784 51.26 12.64 11.18
C THR A 784 50.79 13.98 10.66
N GLY A 785 51.69 14.91 10.39
CA GLY A 785 51.30 16.26 10.03
C GLY A 785 52.33 17.26 10.46
N ASP A 786 52.20 18.53 10.11
CA ASP A 786 52.89 19.56 10.91
C ASP A 786 51.84 20.08 11.91
N ASP A 787 51.91 19.64 13.16
CA ASP A 787 50.83 19.82 14.16
C ASP A 787 51.11 20.99 15.13
N THR A 788 50.06 21.53 15.74
CA THR A 788 50.12 22.53 16.82
C THR A 788 49.41 21.99 18.05
N LEU A 789 50.17 21.73 19.11
CA LEU A 789 49.73 21.01 20.30
C LEU A 789 49.90 21.89 21.54
N ALA A 790 48.84 22.07 22.31
CA ALA A 790 48.83 22.81 23.57
C ALA A 790 48.29 21.93 24.71
N GLY A 791 49.07 21.74 25.78
CA GLY A 791 48.64 21.01 26.99
C GLY A 791 47.60 21.81 27.75
N GLY A 792 48.02 22.92 28.37
CA GLY A 792 47.12 23.84 29.04
C GLY A 792 47.47 23.97 30.52
N ASP A 793 46.48 23.96 31.40
CA ASP A 793 46.70 23.95 32.86
C ASP A 793 46.72 22.51 33.37
N GLY A 794 47.86 22.00 33.82
CA GLY A 794 47.91 20.56 34.00
C GLY A 794 49.22 19.92 34.43
N SER A 795 49.37 18.65 34.07
CA SER A 795 50.66 17.96 34.04
C SER A 795 50.54 17.00 32.89
N ASP A 796 50.84 17.53 31.71
CA ASP A 796 50.35 16.97 30.46
C ASP A 796 51.40 16.05 29.83
N THR A 797 50.95 15.15 28.98
CA THR A 797 51.82 14.29 28.18
C THR A 797 51.54 14.54 26.70
N ILE A 798 52.50 15.14 25.99
CA ILE A 798 52.33 15.54 24.59
C ILE A 798 53.34 14.81 23.71
N LEU A 799 52.85 14.14 22.67
CA LEU A 799 53.64 13.42 21.66
C LEU A 799 53.29 13.94 20.26
N GLY A 800 54.19 14.69 19.63
CA GLY A 800 54.04 15.17 18.23
C GLY A 800 54.02 14.04 17.21
N ASN A 801 54.99 13.13 17.30
CA ASN A 801 55.25 11.99 16.41
C ASN A 801 55.89 12.37 15.06
N GLN A 802 55.13 12.44 13.96
CA GLN A 802 55.70 12.64 12.62
C GLN A 802 55.35 14.02 12.12
N GLY A 803 56.30 14.95 12.08
CA GLY A 803 55.92 16.31 11.75
C GLY A 803 56.97 17.35 12.03
N ARG A 804 56.75 18.57 11.57
CA ARG A 804 57.39 19.72 12.21
C ARG A 804 56.35 20.33 13.15
N ASP A 805 56.40 19.91 14.39
CA ASP A 805 55.35 20.17 15.35
C ASP A 805 55.67 21.41 16.21
N VAL A 806 54.63 22.11 16.63
CA VAL A 806 54.71 23.20 17.61
C VAL A 806 54.05 22.72 18.89
N ILE A 807 54.81 22.64 19.99
CA ILE A 807 54.38 22.07 21.26
C ILE A 807 54.49 23.11 22.37
N ASP A 808 53.39 23.43 23.03
CA ASP A 808 53.32 24.23 24.25
C ASP A 808 52.73 23.38 25.37
N GLY A 809 53.51 23.12 26.43
CA GLY A 809 53.03 22.38 27.60
C GLY A 809 51.99 23.16 28.41
N GLY A 810 52.07 24.49 28.39
CA GLY A 810 51.25 25.35 29.24
C GLY A 810 51.79 25.49 30.66
N THR A 811 50.93 25.43 31.67
CA THR A 811 51.31 25.47 33.09
C THR A 811 51.26 24.07 33.67
N GLY A 812 52.28 23.62 34.38
CA GLY A 812 52.23 22.25 34.87
C GLY A 812 53.56 21.61 35.19
N ASN A 813 53.63 20.30 35.12
CA ASN A 813 54.90 19.62 35.00
C ASN A 813 54.76 18.62 33.86
N ASP A 814 55.15 19.06 32.67
CA ASP A 814 54.72 18.40 31.44
C ASP A 814 55.79 17.45 30.91
N LEU A 815 55.34 16.44 30.16
CA LEU A 815 56.17 15.46 29.49
C LEU A 815 56.00 15.61 27.97
N LEU A 816 57.04 16.11 27.31
CA LEU A 816 56.98 16.50 25.90
C LEU A 816 57.89 15.61 25.05
N ARG A 817 57.39 15.23 23.88
CA ARG A 817 58.15 14.55 22.82
C ARG A 817 57.79 15.12 21.45
N GLY A 818 58.79 15.59 20.72
CA GLY A 818 58.58 16.13 19.36
C GLY A 818 58.39 15.00 18.35
N GLY A 819 59.25 13.98 18.42
CA GLY A 819 59.22 12.84 17.53
C GLY A 819 60.23 12.96 16.39
N THR A 820 59.77 13.02 15.14
CA THR A 820 60.64 13.00 13.96
C THR A 820 60.52 14.29 13.18
N LEU A 821 61.65 14.73 12.59
CA LEU A 821 61.84 16.01 11.90
C LEU A 821 62.23 17.10 12.90
N ALA A 822 61.72 18.31 12.75
CA ALA A 822 62.26 19.48 13.46
C ALA A 822 61.10 20.19 14.16
N ASP A 823 61.14 20.19 15.48
CA ASP A 823 60.01 20.59 16.32
C ASP A 823 60.31 21.87 17.10
N GLU A 824 59.29 22.66 17.40
CA GLU A 824 59.38 23.88 18.21
C GLU A 824 58.69 23.67 19.56
N PHE A 825 59.43 23.79 20.66
CA PHE A 825 58.89 23.74 22.02
C PHE A 825 58.77 25.16 22.58
N HIS A 826 57.55 25.60 22.88
CA HIS A 826 57.23 26.96 23.34
C HIS A 826 56.97 26.95 24.86
N PHE A 827 57.50 27.96 25.56
CA PHE A 827 57.38 28.06 27.02
C PHE A 827 56.94 29.47 27.45
N GLY A 828 55.82 29.51 28.18
CA GLY A 828 55.25 30.70 28.80
C GLY A 828 55.62 30.87 30.28
N VAL A 829 55.02 31.89 30.91
CA VAL A 829 55.22 32.20 32.34
C VAL A 829 54.50 31.21 33.25
N ASN A 830 55.14 30.84 34.36
CA ASN A 830 54.65 29.83 35.31
C ASN A 830 54.50 28.42 34.70
N GLY A 831 55.32 28.06 33.72
CA GLY A 831 55.27 26.76 33.06
C GLY A 831 55.50 25.57 34.01
N GLY A 832 56.24 25.78 35.11
CA GLY A 832 56.46 24.76 36.12
C GLY A 832 57.70 23.90 35.83
N THR A 833 57.63 22.57 35.83
CA THR A 833 58.81 21.70 35.58
C THR A 833 58.57 20.69 34.45
N ASP A 834 59.09 21.01 33.28
CA ASP A 834 58.78 20.30 32.04
C ASP A 834 59.97 19.46 31.57
N THR A 835 59.69 18.31 30.98
CA THR A 835 60.70 17.36 30.51
C THR A 835 60.51 17.06 29.03
N ILE A 836 61.53 17.33 28.21
CA ILE A 836 61.61 16.95 26.81
C ILE A 836 62.50 15.71 26.69
N GLN A 837 61.97 14.60 26.13
CA GLN A 837 62.67 13.30 26.16
C GLN A 837 63.50 12.96 24.91
N ASP A 838 63.30 13.68 23.81
CA ASP A 838 63.88 13.37 22.50
C ASP A 838 64.46 14.58 21.75
N PHE A 839 64.78 15.65 22.47
CA PHE A 839 65.33 16.87 21.89
C PHE A 839 66.60 16.60 21.04
N GLU A 840 66.57 16.97 19.75
CA GLU A 840 67.67 16.83 18.82
C GLU A 840 68.32 18.19 18.49
N ASN A 841 69.57 18.38 18.95
CA ASN A 841 70.36 19.57 18.61
C ASN A 841 70.42 19.81 17.08
N PHE A 842 70.38 21.09 16.68
CA PHE A 842 70.30 21.56 15.28
C PHE A 842 69.06 21.15 14.47
N GLN A 843 68.10 20.43 15.06
CA GLN A 843 66.79 20.16 14.46
C GLN A 843 65.70 20.88 15.23
N ASP A 844 65.65 20.70 16.55
CA ASP A 844 64.57 21.24 17.38
C ASP A 844 64.88 22.63 17.92
N ALA A 845 63.84 23.41 18.21
CA ALA A 845 63.96 24.77 18.72
C ALA A 845 63.25 24.91 20.07
N LEU A 846 63.88 25.67 20.97
CA LEU A 846 63.32 26.10 22.24
C LEU A 846 62.94 27.57 22.16
N HIS A 847 61.64 27.89 22.25
CA HIS A 847 61.10 29.23 22.18
C HIS A 847 60.65 29.70 23.56
N LEU A 848 61.32 30.70 24.12
CA LEU A 848 61.08 31.20 25.47
C LEU A 848 60.46 32.59 25.44
N ASP A 849 59.42 32.85 26.24
CA ASP A 849 58.92 34.21 26.46
C ASP A 849 60.06 35.09 27.05
N ALA A 850 60.23 36.31 26.51
CA ALA A 850 61.30 37.23 26.93
C ALA A 850 61.33 37.53 28.44
N SER A 851 60.20 37.41 29.13
CA SER A 851 60.07 37.61 30.57
C SER A 851 60.69 36.49 31.40
N LEU A 852 60.85 35.29 30.85
CA LEU A 852 61.49 34.14 31.51
C LEU A 852 63.01 34.29 31.64
N VAL A 853 63.62 35.07 30.74
CA VAL A 853 65.09 35.19 30.58
C VAL A 853 65.62 36.60 30.84
N GLY A 854 64.86 37.41 31.57
CA GLY A 854 65.25 38.78 31.95
C GLY A 854 65.41 39.73 30.75
N GLY A 855 64.69 39.47 29.65
CA GLY A 855 64.75 40.25 28.41
C GLY A 855 66.00 40.02 27.56
N ARG A 856 66.75 38.95 27.81
CA ARG A 856 67.84 38.50 26.91
C ARG A 856 67.25 38.04 25.58
N THR A 857 68.04 38.11 24.51
CA THR A 857 67.61 37.75 23.15
C THR A 857 68.65 36.92 22.39
N ASP A 858 69.77 36.57 23.02
CA ASP A 858 70.89 35.84 22.41
C ASP A 858 70.95 34.45 23.04
N GLY A 859 70.79 33.39 22.23
CA GLY A 859 70.68 32.01 22.72
C GLY A 859 71.89 31.56 23.53
N GLN A 860 73.10 31.99 23.15
CA GLN A 860 74.33 31.76 23.91
C GLN A 860 74.27 32.36 25.33
N ASP A 861 73.86 33.63 25.47
CA ASP A 861 73.72 34.29 26.79
C ASP A 861 72.64 33.61 27.65
N ILE A 862 71.57 33.12 27.03
CA ILE A 862 70.51 32.39 27.72
C ILE A 862 71.04 31.04 28.24
N VAL A 863 71.64 30.22 27.38
CA VAL A 863 72.19 28.91 27.77
C VAL A 863 73.28 29.07 28.85
N ASP A 864 74.22 30.01 28.69
CA ASP A 864 75.28 30.26 29.68
C ASP A 864 74.74 30.71 31.05
N THR A 865 73.61 31.42 31.07
CA THR A 865 73.02 31.96 32.29
C THR A 865 72.11 30.95 32.99
N TYR A 866 71.27 30.25 32.22
CA TYR A 866 70.12 29.53 32.75
C TYR A 866 70.27 28.00 32.68
N ALA A 867 71.13 27.46 31.82
CA ALA A 867 71.28 26.01 31.65
C ALA A 867 72.41 25.43 32.52
N THR A 868 72.15 24.28 33.14
CA THR A 868 73.15 23.50 33.88
C THR A 868 73.00 22.01 33.61
N VAL A 869 74.11 21.28 33.49
CA VAL A 869 74.09 19.82 33.33
C VAL A 869 73.92 19.17 34.71
N VAL A 870 72.85 18.39 34.88
CA VAL A 870 72.53 17.64 36.10
C VAL A 870 72.41 16.16 35.76
N GLY A 871 73.42 15.36 36.12
CA GLY A 871 73.42 13.94 35.78
C GLY A 871 73.66 13.73 34.28
N SER A 872 72.69 13.15 33.57
CA SER A 872 72.68 12.94 32.12
C SER A 872 71.92 14.00 31.34
N ASP A 873 71.36 14.99 32.03
CA ASP A 873 70.33 15.87 31.46
C ASP A 873 70.78 17.33 31.56
N THR A 874 70.23 18.18 30.68
CA THR A 874 70.42 19.64 30.75
C THR A 874 69.17 20.26 31.35
N VAL A 875 69.36 21.06 32.40
CA VAL A 875 68.28 21.71 33.15
C VAL A 875 68.40 23.23 33.02
N PHE A 876 67.40 23.87 32.41
CA PHE A 876 67.20 25.31 32.47
C PHE A 876 66.40 25.66 33.72
N THR A 877 66.80 26.67 34.48
CA THR A 877 66.02 27.21 35.62
C THR A 877 65.83 28.70 35.45
N LEU A 878 64.63 29.12 35.03
CA LEU A 878 64.29 30.46 34.54
C LEU A 878 63.94 31.44 35.69
N ASP A 879 63.81 32.74 35.37
CA ASP A 879 63.69 33.81 36.38
C ASP A 879 62.44 33.69 37.28
N ASP A 880 61.36 33.11 36.76
CA ASP A 880 60.07 32.94 37.45
C ASP A 880 59.97 31.62 38.24
N GLY A 881 60.95 30.72 38.08
CA GLY A 881 60.98 29.39 38.68
C GLY A 881 60.61 28.26 37.72
N THR A 882 60.20 28.55 36.49
CA THR A 882 59.99 27.56 35.43
C THR A 882 61.29 26.81 35.16
N THR A 883 61.21 25.48 35.01
CA THR A 883 62.34 24.57 34.84
C THR A 883 62.11 23.71 33.62
N ILE A 884 63.07 23.65 32.70
CA ILE A 884 62.99 22.83 31.48
C ILE A 884 64.12 21.81 31.53
N ILE A 885 63.78 20.53 31.43
CA ILE A 885 64.71 19.39 31.47
C ILE A 885 64.80 18.79 30.07
N LEU A 886 65.97 18.85 29.46
CA LEU A 886 66.30 18.13 28.23
C LEU A 886 66.96 16.79 28.62
N GLU A 887 66.19 15.70 28.55
CA GLU A 887 66.66 14.37 28.95
C GLU A 887 67.76 13.87 28.00
N GLY A 888 68.88 13.39 28.54
CA GLY A 888 69.98 12.84 27.74
C GLY A 888 70.90 13.87 27.05
N GLU A 889 70.59 15.17 27.13
CA GLU A 889 71.41 16.24 26.57
C GLU A 889 72.46 16.77 27.56
N THR A 890 73.74 16.80 27.15
CA THR A 890 74.86 17.19 28.05
C THR A 890 75.86 18.19 27.45
N ASP A 891 75.78 18.49 26.15
CA ASP A 891 76.68 19.43 25.48
C ASP A 891 75.98 20.78 25.26
N LEU A 892 76.09 21.66 26.26
CA LEU A 892 75.51 23.01 26.21
C LEU A 892 75.98 23.82 24.99
N THR A 893 77.13 23.49 24.38
CA THR A 893 77.63 24.25 23.24
C THR A 893 76.86 24.02 21.95
N LEU A 894 76.06 22.95 21.89
CA LEU A 894 75.22 22.64 20.74
C LEU A 894 73.87 23.35 20.82
N LEU A 895 73.44 23.79 22.02
CA LEU A 895 72.13 24.42 22.25
C LEU A 895 72.04 25.90 21.84
N TYR A 896 73.17 26.58 21.63
CA TYR A 896 73.18 28.04 21.43
C TYR A 896 72.37 28.52 20.23
N ASP A 897 72.34 27.69 19.18
CA ASP A 897 71.62 27.99 17.93
C ASP A 897 70.18 27.42 17.93
N ASN A 898 69.77 26.75 19.01
CA ASN A 898 68.44 26.15 19.17
C ASN A 898 67.55 26.93 20.14
N VAL A 899 68.08 27.86 20.94
CA VAL A 899 67.31 28.65 21.91
C VAL A 899 66.99 30.04 21.36
N PHE A 900 65.70 30.33 21.24
CA PHE A 900 65.14 31.57 20.72
C PHE A 900 64.22 32.25 21.73
N VAL A 901 63.95 33.53 21.48
CA VAL A 901 63.03 34.33 22.30
C VAL A 901 61.93 34.87 21.41
N VAL A 902 60.69 34.61 21.82
CA VAL A 902 59.46 35.00 21.11
C VAL A 902 58.75 36.18 21.77
#